data_AF-A0A0L9VEC9-F1
#
_entry.id   AF-A0A0L9VEC9-F1
#
_cell.length_a   1.000
_cell.length_b   1.000
_cell.length_c   1.000
_cell.angle_alpha   90.00
_cell.angle_beta   90.00
_cell.angle_gamma   90.00
#
_symmetry.space_group_name_H-M   'P 1'
#
loop_
_entity.id
_entity.type
_entity.pdbx_description
1 polymer ?
#
loop_
_entity_poly.entity_id
_entity_poly.type
_entity_poly.pdbx_seq_one_letter_code
_entity_poly.pdbx_strand_id
1 'polypeptide(L)'
;MASATSSTLIIMALNGCSIWDCGKALQPANSTLSVNSKHDLGKCSKWRRCCSSVVNGVKSSFEYSDRVQVQITELDDGFHKDVNLLPTNDFSSRDGTQLCVAYKGLAGAYTEEAALKAYPKCETVPCDDFETSLQAVESGLVDKAVLPIESSEAGSIHHNYDLLLHHKLHIVGEVQLLINHCLLGLTGATKENLKFVLSHPQALVQCEMMLTDLAVTNIGVDDTAAAAKAVALDGRRDIGAIASSRAAKLYGLHILAEGIQDDDNISRCLILARDPILPETNGSYKTSIVFGLQEGPGVLLKALEVFGMRNINLSKIERHPVKHYPLRLRDYSKYEIVKYFDNLFYIDFEASMTNLNAQHALESLQMLMALNDCCIWGCAKAPQLGLTNFHPACSRLSVNLKEGAEKWCKRKCCCLRVSAPKALIPMEDEKAAVTGFESSGNADSELLEGFHKDVKLINTYNEDAAFKAYPNCETVPCLDSETAFKSVESWLVDKAVLPIESCIAGSIHRNYDLLIRHKLHIVGELHLLIKHCLLGLKAVKKEDLTSVMSHPQALLQCETMLTDLGVTNIAVDDTAAAARAVALEGRRDIGAIASSRAAELYGLDILAEGIQDDEANVTRFLILARDPIIPGTDRPYKTSIVFSLDEDPTVLFRALGAFALRNINLSKIESRPLKHCPLSAVDDSKEGSAKSFKYLLYIDFEASLADPRARNALENLQECTRYFRILGCYPVDDETDTTGSS
;
A
#
# COMPACT_ATOMS: atom_id res chain seq x y z
N MET A 1 43.71 -51.07 4.33
CA MET A 1 42.70 -52.15 4.20
C MET A 1 41.63 -51.91 5.26
N ALA A 2 40.43 -52.46 5.07
CA ALA A 2 39.25 -52.12 5.88
C ALA A 2 39.34 -52.53 7.37
N SER A 3 38.80 -51.68 8.26
CA SER A 3 37.95 -52.12 9.39
C SER A 3 37.26 -50.92 10.08
N ALA A 4 36.21 -51.25 10.84
CA ALA A 4 35.16 -50.38 11.36
C ALA A 4 35.53 -49.38 12.47
N THR A 5 34.72 -48.32 12.59
CA THR A 5 34.33 -47.63 13.84
C THR A 5 32.83 -47.28 13.69
N SER A 6 31.91 -47.98 14.36
CA SER A 6 31.43 -47.77 15.74
C SER A 6 30.60 -46.49 15.92
N SER A 7 29.28 -46.64 15.83
CA SER A 7 28.29 -45.56 15.97
C SER A 7 27.98 -45.29 17.44
N THR A 8 28.06 -44.03 17.87
CA THR A 8 27.47 -43.58 19.14
C THR A 8 26.28 -42.67 18.84
N LEU A 9 25.09 -43.11 19.25
CA LEU A 9 23.84 -42.40 19.02
C LEU A 9 23.60 -41.39 20.15
N ILE A 10 23.61 -40.09 19.86
CA ILE A 10 23.09 -39.07 20.78
C ILE A 10 21.71 -38.67 20.29
N ILE A 11 20.71 -38.91 21.14
CA ILE A 11 19.33 -38.53 20.90
C ILE A 11 19.14 -37.10 21.41
N MET A 12 18.74 -36.18 20.52
CA MET A 12 18.01 -34.98 20.92
C MET A 12 16.67 -34.95 20.18
N ALA A 13 15.60 -34.66 20.94
CA ALA A 13 14.24 -34.83 20.49
C ALA A 13 13.81 -33.68 19.56
N LEU A 14 13.29 -34.04 18.39
CA LEU A 14 12.57 -33.13 17.50
C LEU A 14 11.12 -33.02 17.96
N ASN A 15 10.67 -31.81 18.27
CA ASN A 15 9.24 -31.47 18.33
C ASN A 15 8.94 -30.53 17.16
N GLY A 16 7.96 -30.86 16.31
CA GLY A 16 7.24 -29.85 15.53
C GLY A 16 7.37 -29.81 14.01
N CYS A 17 8.03 -30.76 13.33
CA CYS A 17 7.98 -30.84 11.86
C CYS A 17 7.08 -31.99 11.38
N SER A 18 5.89 -31.67 10.88
CA SER A 18 5.03 -32.63 10.17
C SER A 18 5.34 -32.63 8.66
N ILE A 19 6.50 -33.20 8.30
CA ILE A 19 6.76 -33.63 6.92
C ILE A 19 5.91 -34.89 6.69
N TRP A 20 4.99 -34.86 5.73
CA TRP A 20 4.27 -36.07 5.31
C TRP A 20 5.04 -36.80 4.21
N ASP A 21 5.24 -38.10 4.46
CA ASP A 21 6.20 -38.95 3.78
C ASP A 21 5.73 -39.37 2.37
N CYS A 22 6.68 -39.54 1.44
CA CYS A 22 6.39 -39.97 0.07
C CYS A 22 6.20 -41.50 -0.02
N GLY A 23 4.94 -41.95 0.10
CA GLY A 23 4.54 -43.34 -0.10
C GLY A 23 4.61 -43.81 -1.56
N LYS A 24 5.35 -44.90 -1.82
CA LYS A 24 5.65 -45.45 -3.16
C LYS A 24 4.42 -45.88 -3.98
N ALA A 25 4.60 -45.81 -5.30
CA ALA A 25 3.64 -46.29 -6.30
C ALA A 25 3.34 -47.80 -6.23
N LEU A 26 2.07 -48.17 -6.46
CA LEU A 26 1.62 -49.50 -6.88
C LEU A 26 0.23 -49.37 -7.57
N GLN A 27 0.15 -49.79 -8.84
CA GLN A 27 -1.09 -50.06 -9.58
C GLN A 27 -1.13 -51.57 -9.92
N PRO A 28 -2.24 -52.12 -10.46
CA PRO A 28 -3.64 -51.97 -10.06
C PRO A 28 -4.33 -53.36 -9.97
N ALA A 29 -5.44 -53.52 -9.21
CA ALA A 29 -6.41 -54.61 -9.47
C ALA A 29 -7.75 -54.48 -8.72
N ASN A 30 -8.82 -54.59 -9.51
CA ASN A 30 -10.03 -55.39 -9.28
C ASN A 30 -10.90 -55.25 -8.01
N SER A 31 -12.14 -54.85 -8.31
CA SER A 31 -13.38 -55.56 -7.97
C SER A 31 -13.94 -55.49 -6.54
N THR A 32 -14.92 -54.59 -6.40
CA THR A 32 -16.31 -54.86 -5.94
C THR A 32 -16.62 -55.48 -4.57
N LEU A 33 -17.70 -54.93 -4.00
CA LEU A 33 -18.86 -55.57 -3.34
C LEU A 33 -19.11 -55.35 -1.83
N SER A 34 -20.35 -54.90 -1.61
CA SER A 34 -21.27 -55.15 -0.47
C SER A 34 -21.03 -54.47 0.90
N VAL A 35 -21.80 -53.41 1.13
CA VAL A 35 -23.06 -53.45 1.91
C VAL A 35 -23.06 -54.40 3.12
N ASN A 36 -23.19 -53.90 4.35
CA ASN A 36 -24.51 -53.82 5.01
C ASN A 36 -24.53 -52.93 6.28
N SER A 37 -25.70 -52.90 6.93
CA SER A 37 -26.19 -51.87 7.84
C SER A 37 -26.20 -52.23 9.33
N LYS A 38 -26.33 -51.18 10.16
CA LYS A 38 -27.14 -51.10 11.41
C LYS A 38 -26.85 -52.03 12.61
N HIS A 39 -26.73 -51.37 13.78
CA HIS A 39 -27.00 -51.89 15.14
C HIS A 39 -26.07 -53.05 15.62
N ASP A 40 -25.85 -53.28 16.92
CA ASP A 40 -26.44 -52.68 18.12
C ASP A 40 -25.46 -52.60 19.30
N LEU A 41 -25.92 -52.01 20.41
CA LEU A 41 -25.19 -51.89 21.67
C LEU A 41 -24.79 -53.24 22.31
N GLY A 42 -23.55 -53.26 22.85
CA GLY A 42 -23.31 -53.79 24.21
C GLY A 42 -22.92 -55.26 24.38
N LYS A 43 -21.65 -55.49 24.72
CA LYS A 43 -21.22 -56.28 25.89
C LYS A 43 -19.71 -56.12 26.17
N CYS A 44 -19.41 -55.64 27.37
CA CYS A 44 -18.61 -56.32 28.40
C CYS A 44 -17.67 -57.47 27.97
N SER A 45 -16.46 -57.65 28.54
CA SER A 45 -15.79 -56.93 29.65
C SER A 45 -14.39 -57.52 29.93
N LYS A 46 -13.63 -56.85 30.80
CA LYS A 46 -12.40 -57.33 31.51
C LYS A 46 -11.15 -57.53 30.64
N TRP A 47 -10.21 -56.61 30.77
CA TRP A 47 -8.99 -56.83 31.57
C TRP A 47 -8.82 -55.64 32.55
N ARG A 48 -8.15 -55.83 33.70
CA ARG A 48 -8.09 -54.86 34.83
C ARG A 48 -6.66 -54.38 35.09
N ARG A 49 -6.53 -53.13 35.55
CA ARG A 49 -5.47 -52.56 36.43
C ARG A 49 -4.04 -52.54 35.83
N CYS A 50 -3.15 -51.57 36.11
CA CYS A 50 -3.01 -50.50 37.10
C CYS A 50 -2.44 -49.23 36.38
N CYS A 51 -2.46 -47.97 36.81
CA CYS A 51 -3.08 -47.13 37.87
C CYS A 51 -3.10 -45.69 37.26
N SER A 52 -4.06 -44.76 37.40
CA SER A 52 -4.92 -44.27 38.49
C SER A 52 -4.25 -43.35 39.54
N SER A 53 -4.26 -42.03 39.30
CA SER A 53 -4.15 -40.89 40.25
C SER A 53 -4.12 -39.56 39.47
N VAL A 54 -4.81 -38.46 39.82
CA VAL A 54 -5.87 -38.17 40.81
C VAL A 54 -6.82 -37.12 40.22
N VAL A 55 -8.14 -37.34 40.29
CA VAL A 55 -9.15 -36.25 40.41
C VAL A 55 -10.24 -36.72 41.38
N ASN A 56 -10.28 -36.14 42.58
CA ASN A 56 -11.48 -35.81 43.36
C ASN A 56 -11.13 -35.49 44.81
N GLY A 57 -11.69 -34.40 45.32
CA GLY A 57 -11.45 -33.92 46.69
C GLY A 57 -12.39 -32.78 47.08
N VAL A 58 -13.70 -33.02 47.09
CA VAL A 58 -14.67 -32.12 47.73
C VAL A 58 -15.22 -32.81 48.98
N LYS A 59 -15.04 -32.17 50.13
CA LYS A 59 -15.82 -32.39 51.35
C LYS A 59 -16.13 -31.04 51.99
N SER A 60 -17.36 -30.88 52.45
CA SER A 60 -17.91 -29.67 53.04
C SER A 60 -17.67 -29.61 54.56
N SER A 61 -17.56 -28.40 55.12
CA SER A 61 -18.39 -27.83 56.20
C SER A 61 -17.68 -26.70 56.99
N PHE A 62 -18.48 -25.82 57.61
CA PHE A 62 -18.19 -24.72 58.56
C PHE A 62 -18.02 -23.26 58.07
N GLU A 63 -19.14 -22.52 58.24
CA GLU A 63 -19.35 -21.21 58.92
C GLU A 63 -18.67 -19.88 58.49
N TYR A 64 -19.55 -18.92 58.14
CA TYR A 64 -19.56 -17.45 58.36
C TYR A 64 -18.29 -16.75 58.94
N SER A 65 -17.71 -15.78 58.21
CA SER A 65 -17.96 -14.32 58.41
C SER A 65 -17.10 -13.41 57.50
N ASP A 66 -17.59 -12.19 57.28
CA ASP A 66 -16.90 -10.93 56.92
C ASP A 66 -15.98 -10.77 55.67
N ARG A 67 -16.57 -10.10 54.67
CA ARG A 67 -16.11 -8.82 54.06
C ARG A 67 -14.59 -8.59 53.84
N VAL A 68 -14.16 -8.67 52.57
CA VAL A 68 -13.60 -7.51 51.82
C VAL A 68 -14.03 -7.65 50.35
N GLN A 69 -14.66 -6.62 49.77
CA GLN A 69 -14.80 -6.49 48.32
C GLN A 69 -13.67 -5.63 47.78
N VAL A 70 -12.95 -6.11 46.77
CA VAL A 70 -12.15 -5.27 45.88
C VAL A 70 -12.85 -5.28 44.53
N GLN A 71 -13.34 -4.13 44.08
CA GLN A 71 -13.85 -3.98 42.72
C GLN A 71 -12.66 -3.94 41.76
N ILE A 72 -12.62 -4.86 40.81
CA ILE A 72 -11.94 -4.63 39.54
C ILE A 72 -13.02 -4.15 38.60
N THR A 73 -12.98 -2.87 38.25
CA THR A 73 -13.74 -2.33 37.13
C THR A 73 -13.04 -2.75 35.84
N GLU A 74 -13.65 -3.66 35.09
CA GLU A 74 -13.27 -3.90 33.70
C GLU A 74 -13.53 -2.62 32.90
N LEU A 75 -12.47 -2.06 32.31
CA LEU A 75 -12.53 -0.94 31.37
C LEU A 75 -12.75 -1.48 29.96
N ASP A 76 -13.87 -2.17 29.76
CA ASP A 76 -14.41 -2.50 28.44
C ASP A 76 -15.49 -1.48 28.09
N ASP A 77 -15.13 -0.42 27.37
CA ASP A 77 -15.95 0.14 26.29
C ASP A 77 -15.22 1.31 25.58
N GLY A 78 -15.08 1.20 24.25
CA GLY A 78 -14.49 2.24 23.40
C GLY A 78 -14.40 1.80 21.94
N PHE A 79 -13.71 0.69 21.67
CA PHE A 79 -13.31 0.28 20.32
C PHE A 79 -14.31 -0.59 19.54
N HIS A 80 -15.43 -1.01 20.16
CA HIS A 80 -16.42 -1.86 19.48
C HIS A 80 -17.44 -1.09 18.62
N LYS A 81 -17.32 0.23 18.45
CA LYS A 81 -18.27 1.01 17.66
C LYS A 81 -18.03 0.93 16.16
N ASP A 82 -16.79 0.99 15.70
CA ASP A 82 -16.52 1.23 14.27
C ASP A 82 -16.67 -0.02 13.41
N VAL A 83 -16.38 -1.21 13.95
CA VAL A 83 -16.70 -2.50 13.29
C VAL A 83 -18.22 -2.69 13.07
N ASN A 84 -19.05 -2.01 13.85
CA ASN A 84 -20.51 -2.01 13.70
C ASN A 84 -21.03 -0.94 12.70
N LEU A 85 -20.16 -0.12 12.09
CA LEU A 85 -20.53 0.87 11.07
C LEU A 85 -20.53 0.31 9.64
N LEU A 86 -20.03 -0.92 9.43
CA LEU A 86 -20.25 -1.64 8.17
C LEU A 86 -21.77 -1.64 7.85
N PRO A 87 -22.18 -1.29 6.62
CA PRO A 87 -23.59 -1.12 6.29
C PRO A 87 -24.37 -2.40 6.62
N THR A 88 -25.34 -2.27 7.53
CA THR A 88 -26.16 -3.38 8.06
C THR A 88 -27.20 -3.87 7.05
N ASN A 89 -26.74 -4.26 5.86
CA ASN A 89 -27.49 -5.05 4.90
C ASN A 89 -27.56 -6.49 5.44
N ASP A 90 -28.62 -6.81 6.21
CA ASP A 90 -29.07 -8.15 6.62
C ASP A 90 -28.08 -9.31 6.43
N PHE A 91 -26.97 -9.31 7.18
CA PHE A 91 -26.03 -10.44 7.24
C PHE A 91 -26.68 -11.72 7.82
N SER A 92 -27.92 -11.62 8.32
CA SER A 92 -28.70 -12.66 8.99
C SER A 92 -29.33 -13.71 8.05
N SER A 93 -29.20 -13.59 6.72
CA SER A 93 -29.66 -14.60 5.76
C SER A 93 -28.70 -14.85 4.59
N ARG A 94 -27.42 -15.07 4.87
CA ARG A 94 -26.44 -15.48 3.84
C ARG A 94 -26.59 -16.96 3.48
N ASP A 95 -27.04 -17.22 2.25
CA ASP A 95 -26.82 -18.51 1.57
C ASP A 95 -25.30 -18.65 1.39
N GLY A 96 -24.65 -19.55 2.14
CA GLY A 96 -23.18 -19.67 2.26
C GLY A 96 -22.47 -20.20 1.00
N THR A 97 -22.72 -19.58 -0.15
CA THR A 97 -22.28 -20.02 -1.49
C THR A 97 -21.73 -18.89 -2.35
N GLN A 98 -21.93 -17.61 -1.99
CA GLN A 98 -21.45 -16.46 -2.73
C GLN A 98 -20.25 -15.81 -2.02
N LEU A 99 -19.13 -15.73 -2.74
CA LEU A 99 -17.86 -15.16 -2.26
C LEU A 99 -18.02 -13.66 -1.97
N CYS A 100 -17.67 -13.23 -0.76
CA CYS A 100 -17.68 -11.82 -0.35
C CYS A 100 -16.27 -11.21 -0.42
N VAL A 101 -16.11 -10.09 -1.12
CA VAL A 101 -14.80 -9.41 -1.31
C VAL A 101 -14.88 -7.95 -0.86
N ALA A 102 -14.12 -7.60 0.17
CA ALA A 102 -14.00 -6.23 0.65
C ALA A 102 -13.05 -5.38 -0.22
N TYR A 103 -13.31 -4.08 -0.27
CA TYR A 103 -12.49 -3.10 -0.97
C TYR A 103 -12.67 -1.70 -0.35
N LYS A 104 -11.61 -0.89 -0.32
CA LYS A 104 -11.73 0.53 0.03
C LYS A 104 -12.49 1.30 -1.06
N GLY A 105 -13.44 2.15 -0.66
CA GLY A 105 -14.12 3.12 -1.51
C GLY A 105 -15.58 2.78 -1.80
N LEU A 106 -16.26 3.66 -2.55
CA LEU A 106 -17.67 3.46 -2.92
C LEU A 106 -17.86 2.55 -4.13
N ALA A 107 -19.07 2.03 -4.29
CA ALA A 107 -19.45 1.23 -5.47
C ALA A 107 -19.19 2.02 -6.77
N GLY A 108 -18.40 1.45 -7.67
CA GLY A 108 -17.84 2.11 -8.85
C GLY A 108 -16.36 2.48 -8.73
N ALA A 109 -15.73 2.35 -7.56
CA ALA A 109 -14.29 2.57 -7.39
C ALA A 109 -13.47 1.52 -8.18
N TYR A 110 -12.23 1.89 -8.56
CA TYR A 110 -11.32 0.99 -9.29
C TYR A 110 -10.93 -0.25 -8.47
N THR A 111 -10.91 -0.16 -7.15
CA THR A 111 -10.73 -1.27 -6.21
C THR A 111 -11.87 -2.28 -6.28
N GLU A 112 -13.12 -1.83 -6.45
CA GLU A 112 -14.26 -2.71 -6.74
C GLU A 112 -14.13 -3.38 -8.11
N GLU A 113 -13.70 -2.63 -9.13
CA GLU A 113 -13.48 -3.17 -10.47
C GLU A 113 -12.39 -4.25 -10.48
N ALA A 114 -11.33 -4.08 -9.67
CA ALA A 114 -10.33 -5.12 -9.44
C ALA A 114 -10.90 -6.36 -8.73
N ALA A 115 -11.78 -6.20 -7.74
CA ALA A 115 -12.48 -7.31 -7.08
C ALA A 115 -13.32 -8.13 -8.06
N LEU A 116 -14.11 -7.44 -8.90
CA LEU A 116 -14.97 -8.05 -9.92
C LEU A 116 -14.16 -8.67 -11.07
N LYS A 117 -12.99 -8.09 -11.39
CA LYS A 117 -12.05 -8.67 -12.36
C LYS A 117 -11.41 -9.97 -11.86
N ALA A 118 -11.09 -10.07 -10.57
CA ALA A 118 -10.67 -11.34 -9.96
C ALA A 118 -11.83 -12.35 -9.90
N TYR A 119 -13.01 -11.90 -9.48
CA TYR A 119 -14.15 -12.76 -9.17
C TYR A 119 -15.46 -12.18 -9.75
N PRO A 120 -15.80 -12.46 -11.03
CA PRO A 120 -16.96 -11.86 -11.71
C PRO A 120 -18.35 -12.20 -11.15
N LYS A 121 -18.43 -12.98 -10.07
CA LYS A 121 -19.66 -13.40 -9.38
C LYS A 121 -19.58 -13.18 -7.85
N CYS A 122 -18.63 -12.40 -7.36
CA CYS A 122 -18.57 -12.05 -5.94
C CYS A 122 -19.66 -11.04 -5.55
N GLU A 123 -19.96 -11.01 -4.26
CA GLU A 123 -20.58 -9.87 -3.58
C GLU A 123 -19.45 -8.91 -3.18
N THR A 124 -19.52 -7.65 -3.60
CA THR A 124 -18.52 -6.63 -3.29
C THR A 124 -18.94 -5.81 -2.07
N VAL A 125 -18.06 -5.71 -1.07
CA VAL A 125 -18.34 -5.03 0.21
C VAL A 125 -17.49 -3.76 0.31
N PRO A 126 -18.09 -2.55 0.23
CA PRO A 126 -17.35 -1.31 0.40
C PRO A 126 -16.89 -1.15 1.86
N CYS A 127 -15.72 -0.56 2.03
CA CYS A 127 -15.15 -0.12 3.31
C CYS A 127 -14.59 1.30 3.14
N ASP A 128 -14.59 2.11 4.19
CA ASP A 128 -14.16 3.52 4.09
C ASP A 128 -12.64 3.65 3.90
N ASP A 129 -11.86 2.74 4.48
CA ASP A 129 -10.40 2.68 4.40
C ASP A 129 -9.89 1.25 4.10
N PHE A 130 -8.56 1.11 3.99
CA PHE A 130 -7.93 -0.20 3.73
C PHE A 130 -7.82 -1.08 4.98
N GLU A 131 -7.46 -0.53 6.15
CA GLU A 131 -7.36 -1.23 7.43
C GLU A 131 -8.68 -1.95 7.77
N THR A 132 -9.81 -1.24 7.74
CA THR A 132 -11.17 -1.78 7.90
C THR A 132 -11.45 -2.93 6.92
N SER A 133 -11.01 -2.81 5.67
CA SER A 133 -11.19 -3.87 4.66
C SER A 133 -10.41 -5.15 4.98
N LEU A 134 -9.26 -5.04 5.64
CA LEU A 134 -8.43 -6.18 6.07
C LEU A 134 -8.91 -6.78 7.38
N GLN A 135 -9.29 -5.94 8.36
CA GLN A 135 -9.94 -6.37 9.60
C GLN A 135 -11.25 -7.15 9.33
N ALA A 136 -12.02 -6.75 8.31
CA ALA A 136 -13.21 -7.48 7.87
C ALA A 136 -12.90 -8.91 7.37
N VAL A 137 -11.71 -9.13 6.78
CA VAL A 137 -11.24 -10.47 6.37
C VAL A 137 -10.76 -11.27 7.58
N GLU A 138 -9.99 -10.66 8.49
CA GLU A 138 -9.47 -11.33 9.69
C GLU A 138 -10.61 -11.79 10.63
N SER A 139 -11.57 -10.91 10.90
CA SER A 139 -12.81 -11.25 11.62
C SER A 139 -13.67 -12.28 10.88
N GLY A 140 -13.62 -12.31 9.55
CA GLY A 140 -14.38 -13.23 8.71
C GLY A 140 -15.78 -12.75 8.34
N LEU A 141 -16.01 -11.44 8.41
CA LEU A 141 -17.21 -10.80 7.87
C LEU A 141 -17.24 -10.87 6.33
N VAL A 142 -16.06 -10.97 5.71
CA VAL A 142 -15.84 -11.24 4.28
C VAL A 142 -14.80 -12.34 4.06
N ASP A 143 -14.74 -12.90 2.86
CA ASP A 143 -13.82 -13.99 2.52
C ASP A 143 -12.44 -13.48 2.07
N LYS A 144 -12.40 -12.31 1.42
CA LYS A 144 -11.20 -11.72 0.78
C LYS A 144 -11.24 -10.20 0.80
N ALA A 145 -10.08 -9.56 0.61
CA ALA A 145 -9.96 -8.13 0.35
C ALA A 145 -9.08 -7.85 -0.87
N VAL A 146 -9.25 -6.67 -1.48
CA VAL A 146 -8.39 -6.13 -2.54
C VAL A 146 -7.52 -4.99 -2.02
N LEU A 147 -6.21 -5.13 -2.14
CA LEU A 147 -5.24 -4.12 -1.71
C LEU A 147 -4.34 -3.69 -2.89
N PRO A 148 -4.43 -2.45 -3.41
CA PRO A 148 -3.49 -1.93 -4.40
C PRO A 148 -2.11 -1.74 -3.76
N ILE A 149 -1.03 -2.20 -4.40
CA ILE A 149 0.34 -2.10 -3.84
C ILE A 149 1.31 -1.33 -4.75
N GLU A 150 1.03 -1.22 -6.04
CA GLU A 150 1.79 -0.37 -6.95
C GLU A 150 0.97 0.09 -8.15
N SER A 151 1.37 1.19 -8.79
CA SER A 151 0.89 1.59 -10.09
C SER A 151 2.03 2.06 -11.01
N SER A 152 1.86 1.98 -12.33
CA SER A 152 2.84 2.50 -13.28
C SER A 152 3.09 3.99 -13.07
N GLU A 153 2.04 4.73 -12.72
CA GLU A 153 2.08 6.17 -12.64
C GLU A 153 2.57 6.71 -11.29
N ALA A 154 2.04 6.19 -10.17
CA ALA A 154 2.36 6.67 -8.83
C ALA A 154 3.48 5.88 -8.11
N GLY A 155 3.86 4.70 -8.62
CA GLY A 155 4.91 3.85 -8.04
C GLY A 155 4.39 2.89 -6.97
N SER A 156 5.27 2.45 -6.06
CA SER A 156 4.90 1.66 -4.87
C SER A 156 3.97 2.46 -3.95
N ILE A 157 3.02 1.79 -3.29
CA ILE A 157 2.12 2.40 -2.30
C ILE A 157 2.57 1.93 -0.91
N HIS A 158 3.59 2.59 -0.34
CA HIS A 158 4.32 2.10 0.85
C HIS A 158 3.42 1.81 2.05
N HIS A 159 2.48 2.69 2.39
CA HIS A 159 1.48 2.45 3.46
C HIS A 159 0.74 1.10 3.32
N ASN A 160 0.44 0.66 2.09
CA ASN A 160 -0.24 -0.62 1.87
C ASN A 160 0.71 -1.82 2.00
N TYR A 161 2.03 -1.64 1.94
CA TYR A 161 3.00 -2.66 2.37
C TYR A 161 3.04 -2.79 3.90
N ASP A 162 2.86 -1.69 4.64
CA ASP A 162 2.83 -1.72 6.11
C ASP A 162 1.57 -2.42 6.63
N LEU A 163 0.42 -2.23 5.98
CA LEU A 163 -0.79 -3.00 6.28
C LEU A 163 -0.57 -4.52 6.14
N LEU A 164 0.24 -4.97 5.17
CA LEU A 164 0.60 -6.40 5.03
C LEU A 164 1.51 -6.92 6.16
N LEU A 165 2.14 -6.03 6.95
CA LEU A 165 2.88 -6.38 8.15
C LEU A 165 2.02 -6.40 9.41
N HIS A 166 0.98 -5.55 9.47
CA HIS A 166 0.07 -5.48 10.62
C HIS A 166 -0.88 -6.69 10.69
N HIS A 167 -1.45 -7.09 9.55
CA HIS A 167 -2.45 -8.16 9.46
C HIS A 167 -1.86 -9.54 9.19
N LYS A 168 -2.45 -10.58 9.79
CA LYS A 168 -2.03 -11.99 9.66
C LYS A 168 -2.64 -12.67 8.42
N LEU A 169 -2.86 -11.91 7.34
CA LEU A 169 -3.46 -12.36 6.08
C LEU A 169 -2.43 -12.94 5.09
N HIS A 170 -2.94 -13.62 4.06
CA HIS A 170 -2.15 -14.24 3.00
C HIS A 170 -2.49 -13.69 1.62
N ILE A 171 -1.44 -13.49 0.80
CA ILE A 171 -1.59 -13.18 -0.62
C ILE A 171 -2.01 -14.45 -1.36
N VAL A 172 -3.22 -14.42 -1.93
CA VAL A 172 -3.86 -15.55 -2.63
C VAL A 172 -4.09 -15.29 -4.12
N GLY A 173 -3.82 -14.09 -4.60
CA GLY A 173 -3.92 -13.71 -6.01
C GLY A 173 -3.38 -12.31 -6.27
N GLU A 174 -3.22 -11.96 -7.54
CA GLU A 174 -2.94 -10.60 -7.96
C GLU A 174 -3.78 -10.22 -9.20
N VAL A 175 -4.11 -8.94 -9.32
CA VAL A 175 -4.88 -8.35 -10.42
C VAL A 175 -4.13 -7.12 -10.93
N GLN A 176 -3.84 -7.07 -12.22
CA GLN A 176 -3.46 -5.83 -12.90
C GLN A 176 -4.72 -5.21 -13.51
N LEU A 177 -5.05 -3.97 -13.12
CA LEU A 177 -6.16 -3.19 -13.66
C LEU A 177 -5.60 -2.01 -14.46
N LEU A 178 -6.05 -1.86 -15.70
CA LEU A 178 -5.81 -0.65 -16.49
C LEU A 178 -6.79 0.41 -16.00
N ILE A 179 -6.28 1.52 -15.48
CA ILE A 179 -7.07 2.65 -15.03
C ILE A 179 -7.48 3.45 -16.26
N ASN A 180 -8.78 3.50 -16.52
CA ASN A 180 -9.38 4.28 -17.60
C ASN A 180 -10.28 5.35 -16.97
N HIS A 181 -9.83 6.60 -17.01
CA HIS A 181 -10.61 7.74 -16.53
C HIS A 181 -11.65 8.13 -17.56
N CYS A 182 -12.90 8.27 -17.11
CA CYS A 182 -14.02 8.70 -17.93
C CYS A 182 -14.52 10.05 -17.44
N LEU A 183 -14.70 11.02 -18.34
CA LEU A 183 -15.40 12.26 -18.04
C LEU A 183 -16.91 11.98 -18.08
N LEU A 184 -17.56 12.12 -16.94
CA LEU A 184 -18.97 11.81 -16.73
C LEU A 184 -19.79 13.09 -16.60
N GLY A 185 -21.04 13.05 -17.05
CA GLY A 185 -22.03 14.11 -16.82
C GLY A 185 -23.45 13.56 -16.86
N LEU A 186 -24.42 14.38 -16.45
CA LEU A 186 -25.84 14.01 -16.51
C LEU A 186 -26.34 13.84 -17.95
N THR A 187 -27.45 13.12 -18.13
CA THR A 187 -28.10 12.97 -19.44
C THR A 187 -28.41 14.34 -20.06
N GLY A 188 -27.80 14.61 -21.21
CA GLY A 188 -27.94 15.87 -21.94
C GLY A 188 -26.95 16.97 -21.54
N ALA A 189 -25.98 16.69 -20.65
CA ALA A 189 -24.77 17.48 -20.55
C ALA A 189 -23.88 17.26 -21.80
N THR A 190 -23.06 18.24 -22.14
CA THR A 190 -22.01 18.15 -23.17
C THR A 190 -20.73 18.74 -22.61
N LYS A 191 -19.57 18.42 -23.22
CA LYS A 191 -18.26 18.87 -22.70
C LYS A 191 -18.17 20.39 -22.56
N GLU A 192 -18.75 21.10 -23.52
CA GLU A 192 -18.72 22.56 -23.65
C GLU A 192 -19.64 23.28 -22.64
N ASN A 193 -20.56 22.54 -22.00
CA ASN A 193 -21.46 23.08 -20.98
C ASN A 193 -20.93 22.88 -19.54
N LEU A 194 -19.85 22.11 -19.36
CA LEU A 194 -19.24 21.90 -18.05
C LEU A 194 -18.51 23.17 -17.59
N LYS A 195 -18.64 23.47 -16.30
CA LYS A 195 -17.89 24.52 -15.59
C LYS A 195 -17.08 23.96 -14.43
N PHE A 196 -17.57 22.89 -13.81
CA PHE A 196 -16.96 22.25 -12.64
C PHE A 196 -16.73 20.77 -12.93
N VAL A 197 -15.59 20.24 -12.49
CA VAL A 197 -15.31 18.79 -12.56
C VAL A 197 -14.84 18.28 -11.20
N LEU A 198 -15.56 17.30 -10.65
CA LEU A 198 -15.24 16.67 -9.37
C LEU A 198 -14.43 15.39 -9.58
N SER A 199 -13.38 15.18 -8.80
CA SER A 199 -12.75 13.86 -8.64
C SER A 199 -11.77 13.82 -7.46
N HIS A 200 -11.16 12.67 -7.24
CA HIS A 200 -9.99 12.57 -6.36
C HIS A 200 -8.85 13.48 -6.86
N PRO A 201 -8.14 14.23 -6.00
CA PRO A 201 -7.07 15.14 -6.42
C PRO A 201 -6.04 14.49 -7.36
N GLN A 202 -5.66 13.24 -7.06
CA GLN A 202 -4.75 12.48 -7.93
C GLN A 202 -5.35 12.20 -9.32
N ALA A 203 -6.65 11.94 -9.43
CA ALA A 203 -7.33 11.71 -10.71
C ALA A 203 -7.52 13.02 -11.51
N LEU A 204 -7.64 14.17 -10.84
CA LEU A 204 -7.64 15.48 -11.49
C LEU A 204 -6.27 15.79 -12.10
N VAL A 205 -5.19 15.61 -11.34
CA VAL A 205 -3.79 15.77 -11.83
C VAL A 205 -3.46 14.79 -12.96
N GLN A 206 -4.09 13.60 -12.98
CA GLN A 206 -3.91 12.60 -14.05
C GLN A 206 -4.57 12.97 -15.38
N CYS A 207 -5.43 13.98 -15.42
CA CYS A 207 -6.19 14.39 -16.59
C CYS A 207 -6.04 15.90 -16.84
N GLU A 208 -4.92 16.48 -16.40
CA GLU A 208 -4.68 17.93 -16.36
C GLU A 208 -4.75 18.53 -17.76
N MET A 209 -4.26 17.82 -18.79
CA MET A 209 -4.29 18.30 -20.17
C MET A 209 -5.74 18.49 -20.65
N MET A 210 -6.62 17.49 -20.48
CA MET A 210 -8.01 17.61 -20.91
C MET A 210 -8.79 18.65 -20.07
N LEU A 211 -8.54 18.73 -18.76
CA LEU A 211 -9.20 19.71 -17.89
C LEU A 211 -8.82 21.15 -18.25
N THR A 212 -7.54 21.37 -18.61
CA THR A 212 -7.05 22.66 -19.11
C THR A 212 -7.70 23.03 -20.45
N ASP A 213 -7.76 22.09 -21.40
CA ASP A 213 -8.41 22.31 -22.71
C ASP A 213 -9.92 22.60 -22.60
N LEU A 214 -10.58 22.07 -21.57
CA LEU A 214 -12.00 22.34 -21.28
C LEU A 214 -12.23 23.63 -20.48
N ALA A 215 -11.17 24.25 -19.94
CA ALA A 215 -11.23 25.45 -19.09
C ALA A 215 -12.22 25.33 -17.91
N VAL A 216 -12.27 24.16 -17.27
CA VAL A 216 -13.15 23.86 -16.13
C VAL A 216 -12.46 24.13 -14.79
N THR A 217 -13.27 24.38 -13.75
CA THR A 217 -12.83 24.47 -12.36
C THR A 217 -12.80 23.09 -11.73
N ASN A 218 -11.65 22.68 -11.22
CA ASN A 218 -11.45 21.37 -10.60
C ASN A 218 -11.88 21.41 -9.12
N ILE A 219 -12.58 20.38 -8.66
CA ILE A 219 -13.04 20.24 -7.26
C ILE A 219 -12.58 18.89 -6.72
N GLY A 220 -11.71 18.91 -5.71
CA GLY A 220 -11.25 17.71 -5.02
C GLY A 220 -12.34 17.09 -4.15
N VAL A 221 -12.47 15.77 -4.19
CA VAL A 221 -13.28 14.94 -3.28
C VAL A 221 -12.54 13.63 -2.97
N ASP A 222 -12.84 12.97 -1.85
CA ASP A 222 -11.98 11.88 -1.35
C ASP A 222 -12.00 10.57 -2.18
N ASP A 223 -13.00 10.38 -3.05
CA ASP A 223 -13.19 9.16 -3.84
C ASP A 223 -13.79 9.48 -5.23
N THR A 224 -13.28 8.81 -6.28
CA THR A 224 -13.72 9.06 -7.67
C THR A 224 -15.16 8.59 -7.95
N ALA A 225 -15.62 7.51 -7.31
CA ALA A 225 -17.00 7.08 -7.36
C ALA A 225 -17.91 7.97 -6.48
N ALA A 226 -17.39 8.53 -5.38
CA ALA A 226 -18.08 9.58 -4.63
C ALA A 226 -18.31 10.84 -5.49
N ALA A 227 -17.34 11.23 -6.33
CA ALA A 227 -17.52 12.32 -7.30
C ALA A 227 -18.69 12.05 -8.26
N ALA A 228 -18.74 10.84 -8.85
CA ALA A 228 -19.83 10.43 -9.74
C ALA A 228 -21.19 10.43 -9.01
N LYS A 229 -21.22 9.93 -7.77
CA LYS A 229 -22.43 9.94 -6.92
C LYS A 229 -22.88 11.38 -6.59
N ALA A 230 -21.95 12.28 -6.29
CA ALA A 230 -22.24 13.69 -5.99
C ALA A 230 -22.88 14.40 -7.20
N VAL A 231 -22.31 14.25 -8.39
CA VAL A 231 -22.86 14.82 -9.64
C VAL A 231 -24.25 14.26 -9.97
N ALA A 232 -24.48 12.96 -9.72
CA ALA A 232 -25.80 12.34 -9.89
C ALA A 232 -26.85 12.86 -8.89
N LEU A 233 -26.45 13.25 -7.68
CA LEU A 233 -27.33 13.78 -6.63
C LEU A 233 -27.61 15.28 -6.78
N ASP A 234 -26.61 16.08 -7.16
CA ASP A 234 -26.72 17.53 -7.34
C ASP A 234 -27.65 17.90 -8.51
N GLY A 235 -27.60 17.14 -9.61
CA GLY A 235 -28.55 17.28 -10.71
C GLY A 235 -28.28 18.44 -11.68
N ARG A 236 -27.22 19.24 -11.49
CA ARG A 236 -26.82 20.29 -12.43
C ARG A 236 -26.02 19.75 -13.62
N ARG A 237 -26.32 20.28 -14.81
CA ARG A 237 -25.67 19.88 -16.09
C ARG A 237 -24.37 20.61 -16.39
N ASP A 238 -23.99 21.60 -15.59
CA ASP A 238 -22.70 22.30 -15.67
C ASP A 238 -21.63 21.69 -14.75
N ILE A 239 -21.94 20.55 -14.12
CA ILE A 239 -21.00 19.78 -13.30
C ILE A 239 -20.76 18.41 -13.95
N GLY A 240 -19.48 18.03 -14.05
CA GLY A 240 -19.03 16.70 -14.44
C GLY A 240 -18.23 16.02 -13.34
N ALA A 241 -17.92 14.74 -13.52
CA ALA A 241 -17.05 13.98 -12.64
C ALA A 241 -16.01 13.18 -13.45
N ILE A 242 -14.81 12.99 -12.90
CA ILE A 242 -13.88 11.96 -13.41
C ILE A 242 -14.03 10.71 -12.55
N ALA A 243 -14.41 9.59 -13.17
CA ALA A 243 -14.55 8.31 -12.49
C ALA A 243 -14.45 7.13 -13.48
N SER A 244 -14.63 5.91 -12.98
CA SER A 244 -14.66 4.71 -13.81
C SER A 244 -15.90 4.63 -14.71
N SER A 245 -15.80 3.88 -15.81
CA SER A 245 -16.97 3.53 -16.65
C SER A 245 -18.03 2.71 -15.90
N ARG A 246 -17.67 2.10 -14.76
CA ARG A 246 -18.59 1.38 -13.87
C ARG A 246 -19.41 2.36 -13.03
N ALA A 247 -18.78 3.37 -12.44
CA ALA A 247 -19.48 4.43 -11.70
C ALA A 247 -20.54 5.12 -12.57
N ALA A 248 -20.23 5.39 -13.84
CA ALA A 248 -21.19 5.92 -14.81
C ALA A 248 -22.48 5.08 -14.92
N LYS A 249 -22.33 3.75 -15.05
CA LYS A 249 -23.45 2.80 -15.16
C LYS A 249 -24.24 2.67 -13.86
N LEU A 250 -23.58 2.73 -12.71
CA LEU A 250 -24.21 2.62 -11.39
C LEU A 250 -25.02 3.87 -11.03
N TYR A 251 -24.49 5.06 -11.32
CA TYR A 251 -25.12 6.34 -10.96
C TYR A 251 -25.94 6.98 -12.10
N GLY A 252 -26.11 6.28 -13.23
CA GLY A 252 -26.94 6.74 -14.35
C GLY A 252 -26.35 7.92 -15.13
N LEU A 253 -25.05 8.13 -15.06
CA LEU A 253 -24.35 9.20 -15.77
C LEU A 253 -23.98 8.78 -17.21
N HIS A 254 -23.94 9.76 -18.11
CA HIS A 254 -23.40 9.60 -19.44
C HIS A 254 -21.89 9.83 -19.45
N ILE A 255 -21.19 8.94 -20.15
CA ILE A 255 -19.78 9.11 -20.48
C ILE A 255 -19.66 10.11 -21.63
N LEU A 256 -19.03 11.26 -21.36
CA LEU A 256 -18.74 12.32 -22.33
C LEU A 256 -17.39 12.10 -23.03
N ALA A 257 -16.45 11.45 -22.35
CA ALA A 257 -15.17 11.00 -22.89
C ALA A 257 -14.65 9.78 -22.11
N GLU A 258 -13.89 8.92 -22.78
CA GLU A 258 -13.12 7.81 -22.19
C GLU A 258 -11.64 8.00 -22.53
N GLY A 259 -10.74 7.46 -21.71
CA GLY A 259 -9.30 7.55 -21.94
C GLY A 259 -8.78 8.97 -21.81
N ILE A 260 -9.27 9.72 -20.82
CA ILE A 260 -8.93 11.14 -20.66
C ILE A 260 -7.63 11.39 -19.90
N GLN A 261 -7.02 10.33 -19.35
CA GLN A 261 -5.76 10.40 -18.62
C GLN A 261 -4.57 10.73 -19.53
N ASP A 262 -3.60 11.47 -19.00
CA ASP A 262 -2.46 12.00 -19.75
C ASP A 262 -1.39 10.92 -20.06
N ASP A 263 -1.30 9.86 -19.24
CA ASP A 263 -0.37 8.72 -19.36
C ASP A 263 -1.11 7.38 -19.10
N ASP A 264 -0.63 6.26 -19.66
CA ASP A 264 -1.18 4.92 -19.40
C ASP A 264 -0.91 4.46 -17.95
N ASN A 265 -1.97 4.35 -17.15
CA ASN A 265 -1.89 3.92 -15.75
C ASN A 265 -2.39 2.47 -15.56
N ILE A 266 -1.50 1.59 -15.10
CA ILE A 266 -1.83 0.23 -14.65
C ILE A 266 -1.58 0.13 -13.16
N SER A 267 -2.62 -0.17 -12.39
CA SER A 267 -2.54 -0.48 -10.96
C SER A 267 -2.51 -1.98 -10.73
N ARG A 268 -1.61 -2.46 -9.88
CA ARG A 268 -1.54 -3.87 -9.44
C ARG A 268 -2.05 -3.97 -8.00
N CYS A 269 -3.04 -4.83 -7.84
CA CYS A 269 -3.67 -5.14 -6.57
C CYS A 269 -3.39 -6.59 -6.18
N LEU A 270 -3.20 -6.82 -4.88
CA LEU A 270 -3.16 -8.14 -4.28
C LEU A 270 -4.56 -8.52 -3.81
N ILE A 271 -4.85 -9.81 -3.86
CA ILE A 271 -6.02 -10.41 -3.25
C ILE A 271 -5.56 -11.08 -1.96
N LEU A 272 -6.18 -10.70 -0.84
CA LEU A 272 -5.82 -11.15 0.49
C LEU A 272 -6.92 -12.05 1.07
N ALA A 273 -6.54 -13.06 1.85
CA ALA A 273 -7.46 -13.98 2.54
C ALA A 273 -6.81 -14.52 3.83
N ARG A 274 -7.63 -15.08 4.74
CA ARG A 274 -7.12 -15.71 5.98
C ARG A 274 -6.30 -16.98 5.73
N ASP A 275 -6.75 -17.80 4.80
CA ASP A 275 -6.12 -19.08 4.47
C ASP A 275 -5.25 -18.96 3.21
N PRO A 276 -4.02 -19.50 3.22
CA PRO A 276 -3.16 -19.49 2.05
C PRO A 276 -3.67 -20.47 0.99
N ILE A 277 -3.55 -20.12 -0.29
CA ILE A 277 -3.79 -21.07 -1.38
C ILE A 277 -2.56 -21.98 -1.54
N LEU A 278 -2.79 -23.30 -1.56
CA LEU A 278 -1.77 -24.27 -1.95
C LEU A 278 -1.62 -24.27 -3.48
N PRO A 279 -0.43 -23.93 -4.02
CA PRO A 279 -0.24 -23.83 -5.46
C PRO A 279 -0.18 -25.21 -6.14
N GLU A 280 -0.95 -25.35 -7.23
CA GLU A 280 -0.95 -26.51 -8.11
C GLU A 280 0.42 -26.70 -8.79
N THR A 281 0.77 -27.93 -9.17
CA THR A 281 2.12 -28.24 -9.68
C THR A 281 2.44 -27.65 -11.07
N ASN A 282 1.44 -27.24 -11.86
CA ASN A 282 1.58 -26.83 -13.26
C ASN A 282 1.17 -25.36 -13.53
N GLY A 283 1.27 -24.47 -12.54
CA GLY A 283 1.00 -23.03 -12.73
C GLY A 283 2.27 -22.17 -12.78
N SER A 284 2.18 -21.01 -13.43
CA SER A 284 3.09 -19.89 -13.17
C SER A 284 2.61 -19.19 -11.89
N TYR A 285 3.52 -19.05 -10.93
CA TYR A 285 3.27 -18.46 -9.62
C TYR A 285 4.31 -17.39 -9.31
N LYS A 286 3.87 -16.37 -8.59
CA LYS A 286 4.70 -15.35 -7.97
C LYS A 286 4.55 -15.48 -6.46
N THR A 287 5.66 -15.62 -5.75
CA THR A 287 5.70 -15.65 -4.30
C THR A 287 6.28 -14.33 -3.79
N SER A 288 5.60 -13.73 -2.81
CA SER A 288 5.98 -12.46 -2.20
C SER A 288 6.43 -12.71 -0.76
N ILE A 289 7.60 -12.18 -0.42
CA ILE A 289 8.22 -12.31 0.91
C ILE A 289 8.67 -10.95 1.44
N VAL A 290 8.74 -10.83 2.77
CA VAL A 290 9.41 -9.75 3.47
C VAL A 290 10.46 -10.33 4.42
N PHE A 291 11.62 -9.68 4.48
CA PHE A 291 12.64 -10.03 5.46
C PHE A 291 13.48 -8.83 5.88
N GLY A 292 13.91 -8.83 7.14
CA GLY A 292 14.78 -7.79 7.69
C GLY A 292 16.26 -8.14 7.55
N LEU A 293 17.08 -7.21 7.08
CA LEU A 293 18.53 -7.36 7.05
C LEU A 293 19.22 -6.33 7.95
N GLN A 294 20.32 -6.75 8.58
CA GLN A 294 21.29 -5.81 9.14
C GLN A 294 22.04 -5.09 8.02
N GLU A 295 22.49 -3.87 8.28
CA GLU A 295 23.30 -3.11 7.35
C GLU A 295 24.70 -3.72 7.18
N GLY A 296 25.23 -3.64 5.96
CA GLY A 296 26.58 -4.05 5.67
C GLY A 296 26.81 -4.41 4.19
N PRO A 297 28.02 -4.14 3.67
CA PRO A 297 28.36 -4.44 2.28
C PRO A 297 28.19 -5.94 1.97
N GLY A 298 27.44 -6.22 0.92
CA GLY A 298 27.18 -7.58 0.44
C GLY A 298 26.22 -8.43 1.29
N VAL A 299 25.63 -7.90 2.37
CA VAL A 299 24.59 -8.62 3.14
C VAL A 299 23.38 -8.92 2.25
N LEU A 300 22.89 -7.91 1.51
CA LEU A 300 21.81 -8.10 0.53
C LEU A 300 22.21 -9.09 -0.58
N LEU A 301 23.44 -9.04 -1.10
CA LEU A 301 23.86 -10.00 -2.14
C LEU A 301 23.76 -11.45 -1.65
N LYS A 302 24.23 -11.75 -0.43
CA LYS A 302 24.14 -13.09 0.17
C LYS A 302 22.68 -13.55 0.30
N ALA A 303 21.78 -12.63 0.66
CA ALA A 303 20.34 -12.92 0.72
C ALA A 303 19.74 -13.20 -0.67
N LEU A 304 20.20 -12.53 -1.74
CA LEU A 304 19.72 -12.79 -3.10
C LEU A 304 20.40 -14.00 -3.79
N GLU A 305 21.62 -14.35 -3.37
CA GLU A 305 22.41 -15.46 -3.91
C GLU A 305 21.67 -16.79 -3.86
N VAL A 306 20.88 -17.02 -2.80
CA VAL A 306 20.10 -18.26 -2.64
C VAL A 306 19.08 -18.49 -3.76
N PHE A 307 18.56 -17.41 -4.36
CA PHE A 307 17.64 -17.42 -5.50
C PHE A 307 18.43 -17.51 -6.81
N GLY A 308 19.48 -16.69 -6.96
CA GLY A 308 20.33 -16.64 -8.15
C GLY A 308 21.01 -17.98 -8.46
N MET A 309 21.60 -18.64 -7.46
CA MET A 309 22.20 -19.98 -7.59
C MET A 309 21.20 -21.08 -7.97
N ARG A 310 19.90 -20.83 -7.81
CA ARG A 310 18.82 -21.78 -8.09
C ARG A 310 17.99 -21.39 -9.33
N ASN A 311 18.45 -20.38 -10.07
CA ASN A 311 17.81 -19.84 -11.28
C ASN A 311 16.36 -19.41 -11.05
N ILE A 312 16.09 -18.79 -9.89
CA ILE A 312 14.78 -18.21 -9.55
C ILE A 312 14.81 -16.72 -9.90
N ASN A 313 13.91 -16.29 -10.77
CA ASN A 313 13.82 -14.89 -11.18
C ASN A 313 13.23 -14.02 -10.06
N LEU A 314 13.81 -12.84 -9.84
CA LEU A 314 13.30 -11.82 -8.94
C LEU A 314 12.62 -10.72 -9.77
N SER A 315 11.29 -10.64 -9.66
CA SER A 315 10.43 -9.75 -10.45
C SER A 315 10.20 -8.37 -9.82
N LYS A 316 10.42 -8.21 -8.50
CA LYS A 316 10.47 -6.91 -7.81
C LYS A 316 11.41 -7.00 -6.60
N ILE A 317 12.14 -5.92 -6.32
CA ILE A 317 12.82 -5.69 -5.04
C ILE A 317 12.58 -4.25 -4.56
N GLU A 318 12.18 -4.11 -3.30
CA GLU A 318 11.98 -2.81 -2.65
C GLU A 318 12.68 -2.82 -1.29
N ARG A 319 13.55 -1.83 -1.02
CA ARG A 319 13.96 -1.49 0.35
C ARG A 319 12.95 -0.51 0.91
N HIS A 320 12.33 -0.85 2.04
CA HIS A 320 11.50 0.08 2.80
C HIS A 320 12.23 0.45 4.11
N PRO A 321 12.59 1.73 4.31
CA PRO A 321 13.26 2.17 5.53
C PRO A 321 12.21 2.34 6.63
N VAL A 322 12.21 1.47 7.63
CA VAL A 322 11.27 1.59 8.75
C VAL A 322 12.04 1.73 10.05
N LYS A 323 11.86 2.87 10.72
CA LYS A 323 12.37 3.07 12.07
C LYS A 323 11.33 2.48 13.04
N HIS A 324 11.78 1.58 13.90
CA HIS A 324 11.00 0.99 15.00
C HIS A 324 9.77 0.12 14.64
N TYR A 325 9.76 -0.55 13.49
CA TYR A 325 8.66 -1.47 13.17
C TYR A 325 8.80 -2.87 13.81
N PRO A 326 7.80 -3.38 14.55
CA PRO A 326 7.76 -4.77 15.04
C PRO A 326 7.43 -5.75 13.91
N LEU A 327 8.39 -6.58 13.46
CA LEU A 327 7.99 -7.78 12.70
C LEU A 327 7.27 -8.75 13.64
N ARG A 328 5.93 -8.83 13.55
CA ARG A 328 5.12 -9.80 14.29
C ARG A 328 5.31 -11.21 13.72
N LEU A 329 6.20 -11.97 14.33
CA LEU A 329 6.53 -13.33 13.91
C LEU A 329 5.45 -14.35 14.31
N ARG A 330 5.17 -15.29 13.41
CA ARG A 330 4.36 -16.49 13.72
C ARG A 330 5.23 -17.51 14.46
N ASP A 331 5.52 -17.27 15.73
CA ASP A 331 6.01 -18.32 16.62
C ASP A 331 4.83 -19.03 17.31
N TYR A 332 4.88 -20.37 17.36
CA TYR A 332 3.89 -21.20 18.06
C TYR A 332 4.26 -21.40 19.55
N SER A 333 5.37 -20.82 20.00
CA SER A 333 5.73 -20.73 21.41
C SER A 333 4.97 -19.58 22.12
N LYS A 334 4.76 -19.70 23.44
CA LYS A 334 3.87 -18.81 24.23
C LYS A 334 4.37 -17.38 24.46
N TYR A 335 5.41 -16.93 23.74
CA TYR A 335 6.06 -15.64 23.94
C TYR A 335 6.32 -14.98 22.58
N GLU A 336 5.57 -13.93 22.24
CA GLU A 336 5.86 -13.13 21.05
C GLU A 336 7.17 -12.35 21.28
N ILE A 337 8.23 -12.71 20.56
CA ILE A 337 9.50 -11.98 20.54
C ILE A 337 9.44 -10.94 19.42
N VAL A 338 9.34 -9.67 19.80
CA VAL A 338 9.46 -8.54 18.86
C VAL A 338 10.94 -8.30 18.55
N LYS A 339 11.30 -8.32 17.26
CA LYS A 339 12.56 -7.76 16.76
C LYS A 339 12.27 -6.57 15.84
N TYR A 340 13.17 -5.60 15.92
CA TYR A 340 13.19 -4.41 15.08
C TYR A 340 14.30 -4.57 14.03
N PHE A 341 14.03 -4.13 12.81
CA PHE A 341 15.00 -4.09 11.71
C PHE A 341 15.00 -2.71 11.09
N ASP A 342 16.19 -2.13 10.94
CA ASP A 342 16.34 -0.81 10.31
C ASP A 342 15.97 -0.83 8.81
N ASN A 343 15.97 -2.02 8.21
CA ASN A 343 15.74 -2.22 6.78
C ASN A 343 14.92 -3.48 6.48
N LEU A 344 13.72 -3.28 5.93
CA LEU A 344 12.90 -4.34 5.38
C LEU A 344 13.07 -4.41 3.86
N PHE A 345 13.14 -5.64 3.35
CA PHE A 345 13.18 -5.91 1.91
C PHE A 345 11.93 -6.68 1.49
N TYR A 346 11.15 -6.09 0.60
CA TYR A 346 10.02 -6.74 -0.05
C TYR A 346 10.48 -7.31 -1.40
N ILE A 347 10.27 -8.61 -1.62
CA ILE A 347 10.71 -9.30 -2.84
C ILE A 347 9.58 -10.15 -3.42
N ASP A 348 9.35 -9.97 -4.72
CA ASP A 348 8.51 -10.85 -5.53
C ASP A 348 9.38 -11.75 -6.40
N PHE A 349 9.23 -13.08 -6.29
CA PHE A 349 9.98 -14.02 -7.12
C PHE A 349 9.07 -15.00 -7.89
N GLU A 350 9.50 -15.40 -9.08
CA GLU A 350 8.70 -16.20 -10.02
C GLU A 350 8.86 -17.71 -9.76
N ALA A 351 8.41 -18.16 -8.59
CA ALA A 351 8.27 -19.57 -8.31
C ALA A 351 7.11 -19.86 -7.35
N SER A 352 6.62 -21.09 -7.42
CA SER A 352 5.65 -21.67 -6.49
C SER A 352 6.31 -22.13 -5.19
N MET A 353 5.59 -22.08 -4.07
CA MET A 353 5.97 -22.74 -2.81
C MET A 353 6.04 -24.27 -2.90
N THR A 354 5.53 -24.90 -3.96
CA THR A 354 5.74 -26.33 -4.26
C THR A 354 6.99 -26.61 -5.10
N ASN A 355 7.70 -25.58 -5.58
CA ASN A 355 8.97 -25.75 -6.29
C ASN A 355 10.10 -26.03 -5.28
N LEU A 356 10.75 -27.19 -5.40
CA LEU A 356 11.85 -27.62 -4.52
C LEU A 356 13.02 -26.62 -4.52
N ASN A 357 13.29 -25.95 -5.65
CA ASN A 357 14.31 -24.90 -5.69
C ASN A 357 13.91 -23.69 -4.83
N ALA A 358 12.63 -23.30 -4.84
CA ALA A 358 12.13 -22.20 -4.01
C ALA A 358 12.13 -22.56 -2.52
N GLN A 359 11.72 -23.79 -2.18
CA GLN A 359 11.80 -24.31 -0.81
C GLN A 359 13.26 -24.28 -0.30
N HIS A 360 14.21 -24.87 -1.04
CA HIS A 360 15.62 -24.83 -0.67
C HIS A 360 16.21 -23.41 -0.67
N ALA A 361 15.71 -22.48 -1.50
CA ALA A 361 16.12 -21.08 -1.47
C ALA A 361 15.68 -20.40 -0.17
N LEU A 362 14.43 -20.59 0.23
CA LEU A 362 13.86 -20.05 1.47
C LEU A 362 14.47 -20.69 2.73
N GLU A 363 14.73 -22.00 2.73
CA GLU A 363 15.48 -22.68 3.80
C GLU A 363 16.92 -22.14 3.91
N SER A 364 17.59 -21.91 2.76
CA SER A 364 18.93 -21.31 2.75
C SER A 364 18.90 -19.86 3.24
N LEU A 365 17.87 -19.10 2.86
CA LEU A 365 17.64 -17.75 3.34
C LEU A 365 17.47 -17.78 4.85
N GLN A 366 16.53 -18.57 5.38
CA GLN A 366 16.30 -18.76 6.82
C GLN A 366 17.56 -19.21 7.59
N MET A 367 18.41 -20.07 7.00
CA MET A 367 19.68 -20.47 7.63
C MET A 367 20.74 -19.35 7.64
N LEU A 368 20.90 -18.60 6.54
CA LEU A 368 21.72 -17.37 6.52
C LEU A 368 21.17 -16.32 7.50
N MET A 369 19.86 -16.34 7.69
CA MET A 369 19.07 -15.44 8.50
C MET A 369 18.75 -15.99 9.89
N ALA A 370 19.49 -16.99 10.40
CA ALA A 370 19.28 -17.57 11.74
C ALA A 370 19.59 -16.61 12.93
N LEU A 371 19.72 -15.31 12.64
CA LEU A 371 19.76 -14.19 13.60
C LEU A 371 18.61 -13.17 13.37
N ASN A 372 18.05 -13.07 12.16
CA ASN A 372 17.14 -12.01 11.70
C ASN A 372 15.96 -12.62 10.92
N ASP A 373 14.72 -12.50 11.38
CA ASP A 373 13.65 -13.39 10.89
C ASP A 373 13.01 -12.98 9.54
N CYS A 374 12.48 -13.98 8.81
CA CYS A 374 11.89 -13.83 7.47
C CYS A 374 10.40 -14.26 7.48
N CYS A 375 9.53 -13.46 6.87
CA CYS A 375 8.09 -13.73 6.79
C CYS A 375 7.63 -13.95 5.32
N ILE A 376 6.87 -15.03 5.10
CA ILE A 376 6.29 -15.36 3.80
C ILE A 376 4.85 -14.87 3.79
N TRP A 377 4.56 -13.85 2.97
CA TRP A 377 3.22 -13.28 2.87
C TRP A 377 2.27 -14.15 2.04
N GLY A 378 2.73 -14.69 0.91
CA GLY A 378 1.91 -15.63 0.14
C GLY A 378 2.43 -15.95 -1.25
N CYS A 379 1.66 -16.77 -1.96
CA CYS A 379 1.97 -17.29 -3.29
C CYS A 379 0.74 -17.09 -4.19
N ALA A 380 0.80 -16.11 -5.08
CA ALA A 380 -0.25 -15.80 -6.04
C ALA A 380 0.00 -16.54 -7.37
N LYS A 381 -1.07 -16.96 -8.04
CA LYS A 381 -0.99 -17.37 -9.45
C LYS A 381 -0.74 -16.12 -10.31
N ALA A 382 0.22 -16.18 -11.22
CA ALA A 382 0.56 -15.04 -12.07
C ALA A 382 -0.63 -14.68 -13.01
N PRO A 383 -0.86 -13.39 -13.32
CA PRO A 383 -2.06 -12.93 -14.00
C PRO A 383 -2.08 -13.40 -15.45
N GLN A 384 -3.07 -14.24 -15.77
CA GLN A 384 -3.40 -14.56 -17.16
C GLN A 384 -4.37 -13.51 -17.70
N LEU A 385 -3.88 -12.63 -18.56
CA LEU A 385 -4.70 -11.67 -19.30
C LEU A 385 -5.54 -12.42 -20.34
N GLY A 386 -6.78 -12.72 -19.97
CA GLY A 386 -7.81 -13.11 -20.93
C GLY A 386 -8.04 -11.98 -21.94
N LEU A 387 -7.62 -12.19 -23.18
CA LEU A 387 -7.85 -11.26 -24.29
C LEU A 387 -9.33 -11.23 -24.68
N THR A 388 -10.13 -10.46 -23.92
CA THR A 388 -11.50 -10.10 -24.31
C THR A 388 -11.68 -8.59 -24.18
N ASN A 389 -11.25 -7.86 -25.21
CA ASN A 389 -11.84 -6.62 -25.71
C ASN A 389 -11.02 -6.08 -26.91
N PHE A 390 -11.27 -6.64 -28.10
CA PHE A 390 -10.94 -5.98 -29.36
C PHE A 390 -12.23 -5.74 -30.14
N HIS A 391 -12.34 -4.55 -30.74
CA HIS A 391 -13.52 -4.11 -31.49
C HIS A 391 -13.83 -5.06 -32.67
N PRO A 392 -15.11 -5.25 -33.04
CA PRO A 392 -15.50 -6.22 -34.06
C PRO A 392 -15.16 -5.76 -35.49
N ALA A 393 -13.95 -6.09 -35.96
CA ALA A 393 -13.63 -6.05 -37.38
C ALA A 393 -14.23 -7.28 -38.08
N CYS A 394 -15.11 -7.04 -39.05
CA CYS A 394 -15.92 -8.08 -39.69
C CYS A 394 -15.09 -9.03 -40.57
N SER A 395 -15.08 -10.33 -40.25
CA SER A 395 -14.91 -11.38 -41.26
C SER A 395 -15.66 -12.65 -40.87
N ARG A 396 -16.46 -13.17 -41.81
CA ARG A 396 -17.26 -14.38 -41.65
C ARG A 396 -16.40 -15.60 -41.99
N LEU A 397 -16.37 -16.60 -41.12
CA LEU A 397 -16.12 -17.98 -41.54
C LEU A 397 -16.84 -18.94 -40.58
N SER A 398 -17.99 -19.43 -41.04
CA SER A 398 -18.80 -20.43 -40.35
C SER A 398 -18.31 -21.83 -40.67
N VAL A 399 -18.04 -22.66 -39.65
CA VAL A 399 -18.14 -24.12 -39.78
C VAL A 399 -19.06 -24.63 -38.70
N ASN A 400 -20.02 -25.45 -39.14
CA ASN A 400 -21.15 -25.96 -38.38
C ASN A 400 -20.86 -27.42 -38.02
N LEU A 401 -21.21 -27.89 -36.82
CA LEU A 401 -21.56 -29.29 -36.57
C LEU A 401 -22.22 -29.47 -35.18
N LYS A 402 -23.55 -29.54 -35.22
CA LYS A 402 -24.44 -30.55 -34.61
C LYS A 402 -23.73 -31.73 -33.87
N GLU A 403 -24.31 -32.38 -32.84
CA GLU A 403 -25.74 -32.63 -32.56
C GLU A 403 -25.97 -33.12 -31.11
N GLY A 404 -27.18 -32.90 -30.55
CA GLY A 404 -27.86 -33.77 -29.56
C GLY A 404 -27.42 -33.71 -28.08
N ALA A 405 -28.11 -33.08 -27.12
CA ALA A 405 -29.53 -33.12 -26.70
C ALA A 405 -29.97 -34.36 -25.89
N GLU A 406 -30.78 -34.08 -24.83
CA GLU A 406 -31.47 -34.99 -23.89
C GLU A 406 -30.65 -35.52 -22.68
N LYS A 407 -31.21 -35.91 -21.50
CA LYS A 407 -32.62 -35.90 -21.03
C LYS A 407 -32.79 -35.71 -19.48
N TRP A 408 -33.32 -34.53 -19.09
CA TRP A 408 -34.41 -34.28 -18.11
C TRP A 408 -34.78 -35.27 -16.95
N CYS A 409 -34.97 -34.67 -15.75
CA CYS A 409 -36.22 -34.62 -14.94
C CYS A 409 -36.37 -35.26 -13.52
N LYS A 410 -36.99 -34.45 -12.61
CA LYS A 410 -37.87 -34.76 -11.43
C LYS A 410 -37.18 -34.81 -10.03
N ARG A 411 -37.53 -33.94 -9.06
CA ARG A 411 -38.81 -33.74 -8.27
C ARG A 411 -39.07 -34.93 -7.31
N LYS A 412 -39.51 -34.79 -6.04
CA LYS A 412 -40.00 -33.64 -5.22
C LYS A 412 -40.01 -34.03 -3.71
N CYS A 413 -39.68 -33.08 -2.82
CA CYS A 413 -40.48 -32.56 -1.68
C CYS A 413 -41.22 -33.49 -0.67
N CYS A 414 -40.96 -33.31 0.63
CA CYS A 414 -41.91 -33.17 1.78
C CYS A 414 -41.11 -33.12 3.12
N CYS A 415 -41.00 -31.98 3.83
CA CYS A 415 -41.99 -31.32 4.70
C CYS A 415 -42.11 -31.90 6.13
N LEU A 416 -41.68 -31.15 7.15
CA LEU A 416 -42.39 -31.01 8.44
C LEU A 416 -41.91 -29.75 9.21
N ARG A 417 -42.86 -28.94 9.67
CA ARG A 417 -42.66 -27.75 10.52
C ARG A 417 -42.84 -28.12 11.99
N VAL A 418 -42.19 -27.37 12.89
CA VAL A 418 -42.77 -27.00 14.20
C VAL A 418 -42.49 -25.50 14.43
N SER A 419 -43.44 -24.79 15.06
CA SER A 419 -43.43 -23.33 15.23
C SER A 419 -44.25 -22.89 16.44
N ALA A 420 -43.73 -22.02 17.30
CA ALA A 420 -44.45 -21.12 18.23
C ALA A 420 -43.44 -20.40 19.17
N PRO A 421 -43.82 -19.29 19.85
CA PRO A 421 -44.54 -18.11 19.34
C PRO A 421 -43.87 -16.77 19.75
N LYS A 422 -44.45 -15.65 19.30
CA LYS A 422 -43.98 -14.26 19.48
C LYS A 422 -44.09 -13.72 20.92
N ALA A 423 -43.31 -12.68 21.21
CA ALA A 423 -43.77 -11.50 21.96
C ALA A 423 -43.31 -10.22 21.24
N LEU A 424 -44.22 -9.27 21.00
CA LEU A 424 -43.91 -7.90 20.56
C LEU A 424 -44.18 -6.94 21.72
N ILE A 425 -43.39 -5.88 21.82
CA ILE A 425 -43.74 -4.64 22.52
C ILE A 425 -43.35 -3.48 21.57
N PRO A 426 -44.22 -2.50 21.31
CA PRO A 426 -43.91 -1.36 20.46
C PRO A 426 -43.19 -0.24 21.23
N MET A 427 -42.35 0.51 20.53
CA MET A 427 -41.91 1.86 20.92
C MET A 427 -42.08 2.74 19.69
N GLU A 428 -42.76 3.88 19.87
CA GLU A 428 -43.06 4.88 18.84
C GLU A 428 -42.04 6.04 18.92
N ASP A 429 -41.83 6.72 17.79
CA ASP A 429 -41.32 8.09 17.61
C ASP A 429 -39.97 8.51 18.27
N GLU A 430 -39.09 9.27 17.62
CA GLU A 430 -39.36 10.52 16.89
C GLU A 430 -38.51 10.69 15.62
N LYS A 431 -39.10 11.34 14.62
CA LYS A 431 -38.38 11.91 13.47
C LYS A 431 -38.04 13.37 13.76
N ALA A 432 -36.76 13.70 13.89
CA ALA A 432 -36.31 15.08 13.85
C ALA A 432 -36.51 15.66 12.44
N ALA A 433 -37.42 16.61 12.30
CA ALA A 433 -37.61 17.35 11.06
C ALA A 433 -36.57 18.47 10.96
N VAL A 434 -35.70 18.41 9.95
CA VAL A 434 -34.85 19.56 9.58
C VAL A 434 -35.73 20.54 8.80
N THR A 435 -36.07 21.65 9.44
CA THR A 435 -36.77 22.78 8.82
C THR A 435 -35.87 23.52 7.84
N GLY A 436 -36.42 23.97 6.71
CA GLY A 436 -35.65 24.63 5.66
C GLY A 436 -35.08 25.98 6.08
N PHE A 437 -33.87 26.27 5.59
CA PHE A 437 -33.36 27.64 5.50
C PHE A 437 -33.79 28.24 4.16
N GLU A 438 -34.67 29.24 4.21
CA GLU A 438 -34.98 30.08 3.06
C GLU A 438 -33.84 31.04 2.73
N SER A 439 -33.80 31.49 1.48
CA SER A 439 -32.69 32.22 0.90
C SER A 439 -32.60 33.69 1.30
N SER A 440 -31.42 34.08 1.79
CA SER A 440 -30.88 35.44 1.71
C SER A 440 -29.35 35.35 1.73
N GLY A 441 -28.58 35.94 0.82
CA GLY A 441 -28.92 36.69 -0.38
C GLY A 441 -27.68 37.43 -0.88
N ASN A 442 -27.16 37.06 -2.06
CA ASN A 442 -26.06 37.68 -2.82
C ASN A 442 -25.01 38.50 -2.03
N ALA A 443 -23.92 37.84 -1.57
CA ALA A 443 -22.69 38.53 -1.16
C ALA A 443 -21.37 37.76 -1.40
N ASP A 444 -21.39 36.45 -1.69
CA ASP A 444 -20.17 35.60 -1.59
C ASP A 444 -19.57 35.11 -2.92
N SER A 445 -19.87 35.77 -4.05
CA SER A 445 -19.35 35.36 -5.37
C SER A 445 -18.08 36.09 -5.84
N GLU A 446 -17.68 37.20 -5.20
CA GLU A 446 -16.51 38.00 -5.62
C GLU A 446 -15.24 37.70 -4.81
N LEU A 447 -15.32 36.90 -3.74
CA LEU A 447 -14.16 36.58 -2.89
C LEU A 447 -13.31 35.41 -3.41
N LEU A 448 -13.89 34.48 -4.20
CA LEU A 448 -13.20 33.25 -4.60
C LEU A 448 -12.40 33.35 -5.92
N GLU A 449 -12.74 34.25 -6.84
CA GLU A 449 -12.03 34.38 -8.12
C GLU A 449 -10.62 35.05 -7.99
N GLY A 450 -10.29 35.61 -6.83
CA GLY A 450 -9.01 36.30 -6.58
C GLY A 450 -7.82 35.40 -6.20
N PHE A 451 -8.04 34.12 -5.86
CA PHE A 451 -7.02 33.30 -5.17
C PHE A 451 -5.87 32.77 -6.03
N HIS A 452 -6.01 32.70 -7.36
CA HIS A 452 -5.15 31.83 -8.19
C HIS A 452 -4.00 32.50 -8.97
N LYS A 453 -3.68 33.80 -8.81
CA LYS A 453 -2.68 34.47 -9.69
C LYS A 453 -1.49 35.20 -9.08
N ASP A 454 -1.51 35.61 -7.81
CA ASP A 454 -0.40 36.42 -7.22
C ASP A 454 0.09 35.91 -5.84
N VAL A 455 -0.09 34.61 -5.56
CA VAL A 455 0.20 34.04 -4.24
C VAL A 455 1.60 33.43 -4.20
N LYS A 456 2.60 34.21 -3.82
CA LYS A 456 3.85 33.66 -3.25
C LYS A 456 3.49 32.93 -1.95
N LEU A 457 3.45 31.59 -1.97
CA LEU A 457 3.56 30.79 -0.76
C LEU A 457 5.02 30.85 -0.30
N ILE A 458 5.24 31.20 0.96
CA ILE A 458 6.54 31.22 1.63
C ILE A 458 6.38 30.36 2.88
N ASN A 459 7.43 29.59 3.21
CA ASN A 459 7.57 28.61 4.29
C ASN A 459 6.86 27.25 4.11
N THR A 460 7.23 26.47 3.09
CA THR A 460 7.03 25.00 3.11
C THR A 460 8.25 24.31 3.75
N TYR A 461 8.12 23.02 4.11
CA TYR A 461 9.27 22.23 4.61
C TYR A 461 10.45 22.15 3.61
N ASN A 462 10.20 22.36 2.31
CA ASN A 462 11.25 22.47 1.29
C ASN A 462 12.12 23.72 1.51
N GLU A 463 11.54 24.79 2.06
CA GLU A 463 12.25 26.03 2.37
C GLU A 463 13.07 25.89 3.66
N ASP A 464 12.53 25.23 4.68
CA ASP A 464 13.27 24.86 5.90
C ASP A 464 14.50 23.99 5.54
N ALA A 465 14.33 23.04 4.61
CA ALA A 465 15.42 22.25 4.05
C ALA A 465 16.45 23.13 3.28
N ALA A 466 15.99 24.11 2.50
CA ALA A 466 16.89 25.02 1.78
C ALA A 466 17.74 25.89 2.73
N PHE A 467 17.16 26.42 3.81
CA PHE A 467 17.92 27.16 4.82
C PHE A 467 18.86 26.27 5.64
N LYS A 468 18.46 25.04 5.97
CA LYS A 468 19.35 24.08 6.66
C LYS A 468 20.55 23.72 5.78
N ALA A 469 20.36 23.54 4.47
CA ALA A 469 21.45 23.29 3.52
C ALA A 469 22.32 24.53 3.24
N TYR A 470 21.71 25.72 3.19
CA TYR A 470 22.38 26.98 2.86
C TYR A 470 21.81 28.15 3.71
N PRO A 471 22.37 28.42 4.90
CA PRO A 471 21.81 29.41 5.84
C PRO A 471 21.69 30.85 5.30
N ASN A 472 22.50 31.21 4.29
CA ASN A 472 22.54 32.54 3.67
C ASN A 472 21.98 32.53 2.22
N CYS A 473 21.07 31.61 1.87
CA CYS A 473 20.44 31.59 0.55
C CYS A 473 19.23 32.55 0.46
N GLU A 474 18.91 32.96 -0.78
CA GLU A 474 17.61 33.53 -1.12
C GLU A 474 16.73 32.40 -1.68
N THR A 475 15.54 32.24 -1.11
CA THR A 475 14.61 31.17 -1.46
C THR A 475 13.60 31.67 -2.51
N VAL A 476 13.44 30.91 -3.59
CA VAL A 476 12.47 31.20 -4.66
C VAL A 476 11.40 30.11 -4.66
N PRO A 477 10.17 30.39 -4.19
CA PRO A 477 9.10 29.40 -4.22
C PRO A 477 8.69 29.10 -5.66
N CYS A 478 8.54 27.81 -5.95
CA CYS A 478 8.01 27.29 -7.21
C CYS A 478 6.67 26.62 -6.92
N LEU A 479 5.71 26.72 -7.86
CA LEU A 479 4.37 26.14 -7.71
C LEU A 479 4.41 24.61 -7.63
N ASP A 480 5.33 24.01 -8.38
CA ASP A 480 5.50 22.56 -8.52
C ASP A 480 6.98 22.19 -8.71
N SER A 481 7.30 20.91 -8.54
CA SER A 481 8.67 20.39 -8.70
C SER A 481 9.22 20.62 -10.12
N GLU A 482 8.42 20.44 -11.16
CA GLU A 482 8.86 20.57 -12.56
C GLU A 482 9.27 22.03 -12.86
N THR A 483 8.55 23.00 -12.31
CA THR A 483 8.91 24.42 -12.32
C THR A 483 10.23 24.68 -11.59
N ALA A 484 10.50 23.99 -10.47
CA ALA A 484 11.80 24.08 -9.79
C ALA A 484 12.95 23.50 -10.66
N PHE A 485 12.75 22.35 -11.29
CA PHE A 485 13.71 21.78 -12.26
C PHE A 485 13.98 22.75 -13.42
N LYS A 486 12.93 23.26 -14.07
CA LYS A 486 13.02 24.22 -15.18
C LYS A 486 13.70 25.53 -14.77
N SER A 487 13.50 25.99 -13.54
CA SER A 487 14.14 27.22 -13.02
C SER A 487 15.65 27.06 -12.85
N VAL A 488 16.12 25.87 -12.43
CA VAL A 488 17.55 25.55 -12.41
C VAL A 488 18.10 25.44 -13.84
N GLU A 489 17.42 24.75 -14.76
CA GLU A 489 17.87 24.64 -16.16
C GLU A 489 17.89 26.00 -16.88
N SER A 490 16.98 26.91 -16.52
CA SER A 490 16.83 28.25 -17.13
C SER A 490 17.67 29.35 -16.46
N TRP A 491 18.57 29.01 -15.53
CA TRP A 491 19.44 29.95 -14.79
C TRP A 491 18.69 31.00 -13.95
N LEU A 492 17.42 30.74 -13.58
CA LEU A 492 16.65 31.60 -12.67
C LEU A 492 17.06 31.37 -11.20
N VAL A 493 17.47 30.15 -10.87
CA VAL A 493 18.02 29.77 -9.56
C VAL A 493 19.28 28.93 -9.76
N ASP A 494 20.18 28.91 -8.77
CA ASP A 494 21.41 28.12 -8.85
C ASP A 494 21.22 26.65 -8.50
N LYS A 495 20.28 26.35 -7.59
CA LYS A 495 20.00 25.01 -7.08
C LYS A 495 18.51 24.85 -6.80
N ALA A 496 18.03 23.61 -6.84
CA ALA A 496 16.73 23.23 -6.29
C ALA A 496 16.93 22.29 -5.10
N VAL A 497 16.06 22.37 -4.11
CA VAL A 497 16.00 21.45 -2.96
C VAL A 497 14.65 20.76 -3.01
N LEU A 498 14.64 19.44 -3.20
CA LEU A 498 13.43 18.67 -3.43
C LEU A 498 13.36 17.46 -2.50
N PRO A 499 12.22 17.18 -1.86
CA PRO A 499 12.04 15.98 -1.05
C PRO A 499 12.01 14.76 -1.98
N ILE A 500 12.65 13.67 -1.57
CA ILE A 500 12.74 12.44 -2.39
C ILE A 500 12.16 11.22 -1.67
N GLU A 501 12.19 11.21 -0.34
CA GLU A 501 11.80 10.07 0.49
C GLU A 501 11.41 10.57 1.89
N SER A 502 10.35 10.01 2.47
CA SER A 502 9.87 10.30 3.83
C SER A 502 9.67 8.98 4.57
N CYS A 503 9.98 8.95 5.87
CA CYS A 503 9.75 7.77 6.70
C CYS A 503 8.26 7.35 6.75
N ILE A 504 7.31 8.28 6.56
CA ILE A 504 5.87 7.99 6.65
C ILE A 504 5.24 7.73 5.27
N ALA A 505 5.65 8.45 4.23
CA ALA A 505 5.07 8.31 2.88
C ALA A 505 5.90 7.45 1.91
N GLY A 506 7.09 7.02 2.31
CA GLY A 506 8.02 6.34 1.42
C GLY A 506 8.57 7.28 0.33
N SER A 507 8.74 6.74 -0.89
CA SER A 507 9.41 7.44 -1.99
C SER A 507 8.50 8.39 -2.76
N ILE A 508 8.99 9.59 -3.04
CA ILE A 508 8.27 10.62 -3.81
C ILE A 508 8.59 10.40 -5.30
N HIS A 509 7.97 9.37 -5.88
CA HIS A 509 8.25 8.86 -7.22
C HIS A 509 8.20 9.92 -8.34
N ARG A 510 7.36 10.97 -8.21
CA ARG A 510 7.32 12.07 -9.20
C ARG A 510 8.67 12.76 -9.33
N ASN A 511 9.38 13.00 -8.23
CA ASN A 511 10.68 13.69 -8.25
C ASN A 511 11.79 12.79 -8.82
N TYR A 512 11.71 11.47 -8.63
CA TYR A 512 12.54 10.49 -9.33
C TYR A 512 12.31 10.52 -10.86
N ASP A 513 11.06 10.54 -11.31
CA ASP A 513 10.73 10.61 -12.74
C ASP A 513 11.29 11.90 -13.39
N LEU A 514 11.25 13.02 -12.66
CA LEU A 514 11.82 14.31 -13.10
C LEU A 514 13.34 14.29 -13.21
N LEU A 515 14.05 13.60 -12.31
CA LEU A 515 15.51 13.41 -12.40
C LEU A 515 15.93 12.70 -13.70
N ILE A 516 15.08 11.85 -14.28
CA ILE A 516 15.32 11.24 -15.59
C ILE A 516 15.01 12.21 -16.73
N ARG A 517 13.90 12.96 -16.65
CA ARG A 517 13.45 13.89 -17.71
C ARG A 517 14.40 15.08 -17.89
N HIS A 518 14.87 15.66 -16.80
CA HIS A 518 15.76 16.83 -16.79
C HIS A 518 17.23 16.44 -16.75
N LYS A 519 18.11 17.37 -17.13
CA LYS A 519 19.59 17.17 -17.17
C LYS A 519 20.29 17.83 -15.99
N LEU A 520 19.68 17.72 -14.80
CA LEU A 520 20.31 18.13 -13.55
C LEU A 520 21.10 16.98 -12.90
N HIS A 521 21.99 17.37 -12.00
CA HIS A 521 22.80 16.48 -11.18
C HIS A 521 22.51 16.67 -9.70
N ILE A 522 22.51 15.57 -8.94
CA ILE A 522 22.46 15.62 -7.47
C ILE A 522 23.85 16.03 -6.96
N VAL A 523 23.90 17.11 -6.19
CA VAL A 523 25.13 17.72 -5.65
C VAL A 523 25.21 17.70 -4.12
N GLY A 524 24.15 17.25 -3.46
CA GLY A 524 24.06 17.07 -2.01
C GLY A 524 22.77 16.36 -1.63
N GLU A 525 22.72 15.84 -0.41
CA GLU A 525 21.50 15.39 0.25
C GLU A 525 21.34 16.08 1.60
N LEU A 526 20.15 16.00 2.19
CA LEU A 526 19.85 16.53 3.51
C LEU A 526 18.72 15.73 4.16
N HIS A 527 18.83 15.42 5.45
CA HIS A 527 17.73 14.89 6.24
C HIS A 527 17.13 15.99 7.12
N LEU A 528 15.81 16.19 7.03
CA LEU A 528 15.07 17.14 7.88
C LEU A 528 14.08 16.37 8.75
N LEU A 529 14.16 16.58 10.06
CA LEU A 529 13.16 16.11 11.01
C LEU A 529 11.95 17.04 10.90
N ILE A 530 10.82 16.49 10.44
CA ILE A 530 9.56 17.19 10.28
C ILE A 530 8.85 17.23 11.64
N LYS A 531 8.55 18.44 12.11
CA LYS A 531 7.77 18.66 13.33
C LYS A 531 6.53 19.49 13.00
N HIS A 532 5.37 18.84 13.10
CA HIS A 532 4.10 19.52 12.95
C HIS A 532 3.82 20.35 14.21
N CYS A 533 3.35 21.58 14.02
CA CYS A 533 2.98 22.50 15.09
C CYS A 533 1.50 22.87 14.93
N LEU A 534 0.73 22.80 16.01
CA LEU A 534 -0.63 23.34 16.05
C LEU A 534 -0.55 24.85 16.26
N LEU A 535 -1.02 25.61 15.27
CA LEU A 535 -0.96 27.06 15.23
C LEU A 535 -2.35 27.67 15.45
N GLY A 536 -2.40 28.82 16.11
CA GLY A 536 -3.62 29.60 16.27
C GLY A 536 -3.36 31.10 16.30
N LEU A 537 -4.44 31.90 16.24
CA LEU A 537 -4.32 33.34 16.40
C LEU A 537 -3.83 33.72 17.80
N LYS A 538 -3.27 34.93 17.92
CA LYS A 538 -2.66 35.37 19.18
C LYS A 538 -3.61 35.30 20.37
N ALA A 539 -3.13 34.73 21.47
CA ALA A 539 -3.89 34.50 22.71
C ALA A 539 -5.19 33.68 22.53
N VAL A 540 -5.29 32.85 21.49
CA VAL A 540 -6.21 31.70 21.43
C VAL A 540 -5.59 30.53 22.20
N LYS A 541 -6.40 29.68 22.81
CA LYS A 541 -5.96 28.41 23.42
C LYS A 541 -6.39 27.23 22.57
N LYS A 542 -5.72 26.08 22.75
CA LYS A 542 -6.09 24.84 22.05
C LYS A 542 -7.53 24.40 22.32
N GLU A 543 -8.09 24.71 23.50
CA GLU A 543 -9.48 24.38 23.85
C GLU A 543 -10.53 25.31 23.21
N ASP A 544 -10.11 26.43 22.60
CA ASP A 544 -11.01 27.35 21.89
C ASP A 544 -11.26 26.93 20.43
N LEU A 545 -10.50 25.94 19.92
CA LEU A 545 -10.58 25.48 18.54
C LEU A 545 -11.75 24.51 18.32
N THR A 546 -12.44 24.70 17.20
CA THR A 546 -13.46 23.76 16.70
C THR A 546 -13.02 23.05 15.43
N SER A 547 -12.11 23.66 14.66
CA SER A 547 -11.66 23.17 13.36
C SER A 547 -10.16 23.35 13.20
N VAL A 548 -9.52 22.46 12.42
CA VAL A 548 -8.08 22.56 12.10
C VAL A 548 -7.84 22.37 10.61
N MET A 549 -7.12 23.31 10.00
CA MET A 549 -6.75 23.30 8.58
C MET A 549 -5.34 22.74 8.37
N SER A 550 -5.16 21.82 7.41
CA SER A 550 -3.83 21.48 6.86
C SER A 550 -3.92 20.64 5.59
N HIS A 551 -2.76 20.28 5.04
CA HIS A 551 -2.65 19.26 4.00
C HIS A 551 -3.18 17.91 4.51
N PRO A 552 -3.95 17.12 3.72
CA PRO A 552 -4.49 15.83 4.13
C PRO A 552 -3.46 14.89 4.79
N GLN A 553 -2.24 14.83 4.24
CA GLN A 553 -1.17 14.01 4.81
C GLN A 553 -0.68 14.52 6.18
N ALA A 554 -0.73 15.84 6.44
CA ALA A 554 -0.36 16.40 7.74
C ALA A 554 -1.46 16.17 8.78
N LEU A 555 -2.74 16.24 8.38
CA LEU A 555 -3.88 15.87 9.23
C LEU A 555 -3.81 14.39 9.66
N LEU A 556 -3.58 13.49 8.69
CA LEU A 556 -3.40 12.05 8.94
C LEU A 556 -2.15 11.70 9.76
N GLN A 557 -1.17 12.61 9.85
CA GLN A 557 0.03 12.44 10.68
C GLN A 557 -0.14 12.97 12.11
N CYS A 558 -1.30 13.53 12.45
CA CYS A 558 -1.59 14.10 13.77
C CYS A 558 -2.98 13.65 14.29
N GLU A 559 -3.46 12.49 13.83
CA GLU A 559 -4.84 12.04 14.02
C GLU A 559 -5.17 11.82 15.50
N THR A 560 -4.21 11.32 16.30
CA THR A 560 -4.40 11.11 17.75
C THR A 560 -4.71 12.43 18.45
N MET A 561 -3.92 13.48 18.20
CA MET A 561 -4.16 14.78 18.83
C MET A 561 -5.46 15.42 18.36
N LEU A 562 -5.78 15.33 17.06
CA LEU A 562 -7.00 15.92 16.51
C LEU A 562 -8.25 15.24 17.08
N THR A 563 -8.20 13.93 17.28
CA THR A 563 -9.24 13.14 17.93
C THR A 563 -9.38 13.50 19.42
N ASP A 564 -8.27 13.62 20.15
CA ASP A 564 -8.25 14.02 21.57
C ASP A 564 -8.80 15.45 21.78
N LEU A 565 -8.62 16.35 20.81
CA LEU A 565 -9.18 17.70 20.83
C LEU A 565 -10.64 17.76 20.35
N GLY A 566 -11.15 16.73 19.67
CA GLY A 566 -12.51 16.70 19.13
C GLY A 566 -12.79 17.73 18.03
N VAL A 567 -11.77 18.12 17.26
CA VAL A 567 -11.85 19.16 16.22
C VAL A 567 -12.22 18.58 14.85
N THR A 568 -12.86 19.38 14.00
CA THR A 568 -13.15 19.00 12.61
C THR A 568 -11.98 19.32 11.68
N ASN A 569 -11.51 18.32 10.96
CA ASN A 569 -10.40 18.45 10.02
C ASN A 569 -10.85 19.13 8.71
N ILE A 570 -10.11 20.14 8.26
CA ILE A 570 -10.34 20.87 7.01
C ILE A 570 -9.12 20.66 6.09
N ALA A 571 -9.30 19.90 5.02
CA ALA A 571 -8.28 19.68 4.02
C ALA A 571 -8.04 20.95 3.17
N VAL A 572 -6.77 21.33 3.02
CA VAL A 572 -6.30 22.37 2.09
C VAL A 572 -5.05 21.87 1.36
N ASP A 573 -4.69 22.45 0.22
CA ASP A 573 -3.62 21.89 -0.64
C ASP A 573 -2.20 22.00 -0.06
N ASP A 574 -1.96 22.90 0.90
CA ASP A 574 -0.62 23.12 1.46
C ASP A 574 -0.65 23.56 2.94
N THR A 575 0.33 23.08 3.72
CA THR A 575 0.44 23.35 5.17
C THR A 575 0.72 24.83 5.50
N ALA A 576 1.53 25.51 4.67
CA ALA A 576 1.81 26.95 4.81
C ALA A 576 0.62 27.78 4.34
N ALA A 577 -0.11 27.32 3.31
CA ALA A 577 -1.39 27.91 2.92
C ALA A 577 -2.42 27.84 4.05
N ALA A 578 -2.47 26.74 4.82
CA ALA A 578 -3.32 26.61 6.00
C ALA A 578 -3.02 27.69 7.06
N ALA A 579 -1.74 27.84 7.43
CA ALA A 579 -1.31 28.87 8.37
C ALA A 579 -1.65 30.29 7.87
N ARG A 580 -1.43 30.56 6.58
CA ARG A 580 -1.81 31.82 5.94
C ARG A 580 -3.32 32.06 5.93
N ALA A 581 -4.13 31.03 5.69
CA ALA A 581 -5.58 31.12 5.68
C ALA A 581 -6.11 31.51 7.07
N VAL A 582 -5.67 30.82 8.12
CA VAL A 582 -6.03 31.14 9.52
C VAL A 582 -5.62 32.57 9.90
N ALA A 583 -4.43 33.02 9.49
CA ALA A 583 -3.97 34.38 9.73
C ALA A 583 -4.80 35.46 8.98
N LEU A 584 -5.33 35.15 7.80
CA LEU A 584 -6.14 36.06 6.98
C LEU A 584 -7.62 36.07 7.38
N GLU A 585 -8.21 34.91 7.70
CA GLU A 585 -9.61 34.80 8.13
C GLU A 585 -9.86 35.46 9.48
N GLY A 586 -8.86 35.51 10.37
CA GLY A 586 -8.98 36.14 11.68
C GLY A 586 -9.95 35.42 12.64
N ARG A 587 -10.35 34.19 12.29
CA ARG A 587 -11.23 33.32 13.05
C ARG A 587 -10.50 32.65 14.21
N ARG A 588 -11.03 32.82 15.43
CA ARG A 588 -10.41 32.32 16.67
C ARG A 588 -10.74 30.86 16.98
N ASP A 589 -11.70 30.30 16.25
CA ASP A 589 -12.21 28.92 16.34
C ASP A 589 -11.53 27.96 15.36
N ILE A 590 -10.58 28.45 14.54
CA ILE A 590 -9.82 27.66 13.57
C ILE A 590 -8.33 27.71 13.91
N GLY A 591 -7.70 26.54 13.94
CA GLY A 591 -6.24 26.38 13.99
C GLY A 591 -5.67 25.87 12.66
N ALA A 592 -4.35 25.87 12.53
CA ALA A 592 -3.65 25.28 11.38
C ALA A 592 -2.55 24.31 11.85
N ILE A 593 -2.24 23.28 11.05
CA ILE A 593 -1.02 22.49 11.23
C ILE A 593 0.01 22.92 10.18
N ALA A 594 1.17 23.38 10.63
CA ALA A 594 2.27 23.78 9.76
C ALA A 594 3.62 23.71 10.52
N SER A 595 4.71 24.14 9.87
CA SER A 595 6.02 24.28 10.55
C SER A 595 6.03 25.48 11.51
N SER A 596 6.90 25.44 12.52
CA SER A 596 7.10 26.57 13.45
C SER A 596 7.47 27.87 12.73
N ARG A 597 8.22 27.78 11.64
CA ARG A 597 8.59 28.93 10.79
C ARG A 597 7.37 29.58 10.11
N ALA A 598 6.35 28.81 9.76
CA ALA A 598 5.09 29.37 9.25
C ALA A 598 4.37 30.21 10.32
N ALA A 599 4.46 29.81 11.60
CA ALA A 599 3.90 30.59 12.71
C ALA A 599 4.57 31.97 12.83
N GLU A 600 5.91 32.02 12.78
CA GLU A 600 6.68 33.26 12.84
C GLU A 600 6.33 34.21 11.68
N LEU A 601 6.26 33.69 10.44
CA LEU A 601 6.00 34.48 9.23
C LEU A 601 4.58 35.06 9.20
N TYR A 602 3.58 34.27 9.55
CA TYR A 602 2.17 34.68 9.53
C TYR A 602 1.71 35.30 10.86
N GLY A 603 2.59 35.37 11.86
CA GLY A 603 2.32 36.02 13.15
C GLY A 603 1.35 35.25 14.04
N LEU A 604 1.32 33.92 13.93
CA LEU A 604 0.50 33.01 14.74
C LEU A 604 1.23 32.59 16.02
N ASP A 605 0.47 32.23 17.06
CA ASP A 605 1.01 31.61 18.27
C ASP A 605 1.05 30.08 18.06
N ILE A 606 2.13 29.43 18.50
CA ILE A 606 2.22 27.96 18.54
C ILE A 606 1.51 27.46 19.81
N LEU A 607 0.44 26.70 19.63
CA LEU A 607 -0.38 26.14 20.72
C LEU A 607 0.15 24.81 21.23
N ALA A 608 0.76 24.02 20.34
CA ALA A 608 1.50 22.80 20.65
C ALA A 608 2.56 22.53 19.57
N GLU A 609 3.73 22.01 19.98
CA GLU A 609 4.82 21.60 19.09
C GLU A 609 4.96 20.08 19.08
N GLY A 610 5.39 19.50 17.94
CA GLY A 610 5.66 18.07 17.85
C GLY A 610 4.38 17.24 17.94
N ILE A 611 3.31 17.70 17.28
CA ILE A 611 1.96 17.15 17.45
C ILE A 611 1.73 15.84 16.67
N GLN A 612 2.71 15.40 15.89
CA GLN A 612 2.61 14.24 15.02
C GLN A 612 2.60 12.92 15.79
N ASP A 613 1.91 11.91 15.24
CA ASP A 613 1.73 10.59 15.87
C ASP A 613 3.05 9.78 15.93
N ASP A 614 4.01 10.05 15.04
CA ASP A 614 5.35 9.46 15.04
C ASP A 614 6.44 10.54 15.21
N GLU A 615 7.17 10.50 16.33
CA GLU A 615 8.27 11.40 16.63
C GLU A 615 9.45 11.32 15.64
N ALA A 616 9.60 10.20 14.91
CA ALA A 616 10.72 9.91 14.01
C ALA A 616 10.46 10.31 12.54
N ASN A 617 9.56 11.25 12.28
CA ASN A 617 9.20 11.75 10.95
C ASN A 617 10.36 12.48 10.24
N VAL A 618 11.27 11.74 9.61
CA VAL A 618 12.37 12.30 8.80
C VAL A 618 12.00 12.30 7.33
N THR A 619 12.26 13.41 6.64
CA THR A 619 12.20 13.52 5.18
C THR A 619 13.58 13.82 4.62
N ARG A 620 14.00 13.03 3.64
CA ARG A 620 15.24 13.17 2.89
C ARG A 620 15.02 14.04 1.66
N PHE A 621 15.89 15.01 1.49
CA PHE A 621 15.92 15.97 0.40
C PHE A 621 17.17 15.76 -0.44
N LEU A 622 17.06 16.05 -1.74
CA LEU A 622 18.19 16.12 -2.67
C LEU A 622 18.38 17.56 -3.14
N ILE A 623 19.64 17.96 -3.21
CA ILE A 623 20.06 19.26 -3.73
C ILE A 623 20.50 19.05 -5.18
N LEU A 624 19.87 19.75 -6.12
CA LEU A 624 20.11 19.61 -7.55
C LEU A 624 20.78 20.85 -8.13
N ALA A 625 21.70 20.66 -9.07
CA ALA A 625 22.34 21.74 -9.82
C ALA A 625 22.53 21.38 -11.31
N ARG A 626 22.87 22.37 -12.13
CA ARG A 626 23.19 22.20 -13.56
C ARG A 626 24.47 21.41 -13.79
N ASP A 627 25.50 21.69 -13.01
CA ASP A 627 26.82 21.06 -13.12
C ASP A 627 27.03 20.03 -11.99
N PRO A 628 27.59 18.85 -12.27
CA PRO A 628 27.95 17.90 -11.23
C PRO A 628 29.14 18.42 -10.41
N ILE A 629 29.18 18.12 -9.11
CA ILE A 629 30.38 18.40 -8.32
C ILE A 629 31.53 17.47 -8.73
N ILE A 630 32.76 17.95 -8.57
CA ILE A 630 33.96 17.12 -8.76
C ILE A 630 34.06 16.16 -7.57
N PRO A 631 33.98 14.83 -7.75
CA PRO A 631 33.97 13.89 -6.64
C PRO A 631 35.33 13.83 -5.94
N GLY A 632 35.34 14.08 -4.64
CA GLY A 632 36.50 13.89 -3.77
C GLY A 632 36.54 12.50 -3.11
N THR A 633 37.51 12.31 -2.22
CA THR A 633 37.56 11.19 -1.24
C THR A 633 37.93 11.70 0.14
N ASP A 634 37.61 12.98 0.40
CA ASP A 634 37.91 13.77 1.59
C ASP A 634 36.98 13.46 2.78
N ARG A 635 35.79 12.95 2.48
CA ARG A 635 34.70 12.60 3.41
C ARG A 635 33.86 11.45 2.83
N PRO A 636 32.82 10.95 3.52
CA PRO A 636 31.90 9.98 2.93
C PRO A 636 31.15 10.55 1.72
N TYR A 637 31.03 9.76 0.64
CA TYR A 637 30.26 10.11 -0.56
C TYR A 637 29.24 9.02 -0.87
N LYS A 638 28.08 9.46 -1.36
CA LYS A 638 27.03 8.65 -1.93
C LYS A 638 26.96 8.90 -3.43
N THR A 639 26.71 7.86 -4.21
CA THR A 639 26.47 7.98 -5.65
C THR A 639 25.10 7.39 -5.98
N SER A 640 24.26 8.21 -6.59
CA SER A 640 22.93 7.82 -7.07
C SER A 640 22.98 7.45 -8.54
N ILE A 641 22.43 6.29 -8.88
CA ILE A 641 22.32 5.79 -10.25
C ILE A 641 20.89 5.31 -10.53
N VAL A 642 20.54 5.29 -11.82
CA VAL A 642 19.34 4.62 -12.31
C VAL A 642 19.67 3.80 -13.55
N PHE A 643 19.12 2.59 -13.63
CA PHE A 643 19.33 1.69 -14.76
C PHE A 643 18.15 0.76 -15.03
N SER A 644 18.12 0.13 -16.20
CA SER A 644 17.22 -0.98 -16.52
C SER A 644 18.00 -2.21 -16.95
N LEU A 645 17.46 -3.38 -16.60
CA LEU A 645 18.06 -4.69 -16.83
C LEU A 645 17.35 -5.45 -17.96
N ASP A 646 18.04 -6.46 -18.49
CA ASP A 646 17.43 -7.48 -19.34
C ASP A 646 16.50 -8.42 -18.55
N GLU A 647 15.54 -9.01 -19.25
CA GLU A 647 14.62 -10.03 -18.71
C GLU A 647 15.31 -11.41 -18.69
N ASP A 648 16.26 -11.61 -17.75
CA ASP A 648 16.85 -12.92 -17.42
C ASP A 648 16.89 -13.13 -15.88
N PRO A 649 16.57 -14.34 -15.38
CA PRO A 649 16.44 -14.65 -13.95
C PRO A 649 17.62 -14.27 -13.05
N THR A 650 18.80 -14.11 -13.62
CA THR A 650 20.05 -13.91 -12.88
C THR A 650 20.62 -12.49 -13.01
N VAL A 651 20.04 -11.64 -13.85
CA VAL A 651 20.65 -10.32 -14.18
C VAL A 651 20.65 -9.38 -12.99
N LEU A 652 19.58 -9.32 -12.19
CA LEU A 652 19.56 -8.52 -10.96
C LEU A 652 20.65 -8.96 -9.97
N PHE A 653 20.82 -10.27 -9.79
CA PHE A 653 21.87 -10.82 -8.93
C PHE A 653 23.28 -10.45 -9.44
N ARG A 654 23.53 -10.56 -10.76
CA ARG A 654 24.80 -10.15 -11.38
C ARG A 654 25.06 -8.65 -11.22
N ALA A 655 24.04 -7.82 -11.44
CA ALA A 655 24.11 -6.37 -11.30
C ALA A 655 24.49 -5.94 -9.88
N LEU A 656 23.82 -6.48 -8.85
CA LEU A 656 24.18 -6.17 -7.45
C LEU A 656 25.53 -6.79 -7.04
N GLY A 657 25.92 -7.89 -7.68
CA GLY A 657 27.24 -8.51 -7.54
C GLY A 657 28.39 -7.54 -7.85
N ALA A 658 28.21 -6.61 -8.78
CA ALA A 658 29.22 -5.62 -9.14
C ALA A 658 29.68 -4.75 -7.96
N PHE A 659 28.75 -4.39 -7.06
CA PHE A 659 29.01 -3.58 -5.85
C PHE A 659 29.51 -4.44 -4.69
N ALA A 660 28.81 -5.54 -4.41
CA ALA A 660 29.06 -6.36 -3.24
C ALA A 660 30.43 -7.08 -3.30
N LEU A 661 30.86 -7.55 -4.48
CA LEU A 661 32.21 -8.12 -4.68
C LEU A 661 33.35 -7.10 -4.45
N ARG A 662 33.02 -5.81 -4.39
CA ARG A 662 33.97 -4.70 -4.18
C ARG A 662 33.83 -4.04 -2.81
N ASN A 663 33.04 -4.65 -1.92
CA ASN A 663 32.73 -4.13 -0.58
C ASN A 663 32.17 -2.70 -0.62
N ILE A 664 31.21 -2.46 -1.52
CA ILE A 664 30.43 -1.22 -1.61
C ILE A 664 29.03 -1.52 -1.03
N ASN A 665 28.57 -0.66 -0.12
CA ASN A 665 27.27 -0.78 0.53
C ASN A 665 26.18 -0.07 -0.30
N LEU A 666 24.94 -0.56 -0.20
CA LEU A 666 23.78 0.01 -0.89
C LEU A 666 22.84 0.66 0.14
N SER A 667 22.83 1.99 0.17
CA SER A 667 21.96 2.80 1.04
C SER A 667 20.51 2.90 0.54
N LYS A 668 20.25 2.64 -0.76
CA LYS A 668 18.89 2.52 -1.31
C LYS A 668 18.85 1.52 -2.48
N ILE A 669 17.73 0.80 -2.61
CA ILE A 669 17.34 0.07 -3.83
C ILE A 669 15.82 0.07 -3.96
N GLU A 670 15.32 0.45 -5.13
CA GLU A 670 13.88 0.65 -5.38
C GLU A 670 13.51 0.26 -6.82
N SER A 671 12.36 -0.42 -6.99
CA SER A 671 11.86 -0.87 -8.28
C SER A 671 10.72 0.02 -8.78
N ARG A 672 11.02 0.93 -9.71
CA ARG A 672 10.05 1.87 -10.31
C ARG A 672 9.51 1.34 -11.64
N PRO A 673 8.20 1.04 -11.79
CA PRO A 673 7.65 0.60 -13.07
C PRO A 673 7.79 1.68 -14.18
N LEU A 674 8.01 1.27 -15.42
CA LEU A 674 8.08 2.16 -16.58
C LEU A 674 6.69 2.69 -16.97
N LYS A 675 6.55 4.02 -17.13
CA LYS A 675 5.27 4.65 -17.54
C LYS A 675 4.85 4.33 -18.98
N HIS A 676 5.72 4.56 -19.95
CA HIS A 676 5.35 4.52 -21.38
C HIS A 676 5.40 3.11 -22.01
N CYS A 677 5.79 2.08 -21.25
CA CYS A 677 5.76 0.67 -21.61
C CYS A 677 5.79 -0.19 -20.32
N PRO A 678 4.71 -0.18 -19.52
CA PRO A 678 4.71 -0.81 -18.22
C PRO A 678 4.88 -2.32 -18.31
N LEU A 679 4.27 -2.98 -19.31
CA LEU A 679 4.27 -4.43 -19.44
C LEU A 679 5.32 -4.95 -20.42
N SER A 680 5.93 -6.09 -20.11
CA SER A 680 6.61 -6.88 -21.15
C SER A 680 5.59 -7.68 -21.97
N ALA A 681 5.83 -7.74 -23.28
CA ALA A 681 5.22 -8.70 -24.18
C ALA A 681 6.23 -9.81 -24.43
N VAL A 682 6.11 -10.91 -23.68
CA VAL A 682 6.76 -12.17 -24.03
C VAL A 682 6.00 -12.76 -25.21
N ASP A 683 6.71 -13.18 -26.25
CA ASP A 683 6.16 -13.56 -27.57
C ASP A 683 4.82 -14.30 -27.53
N ASP A 684 3.88 -13.85 -28.38
CA ASP A 684 2.57 -14.50 -28.64
C ASP A 684 2.69 -15.96 -29.14
N SER A 685 3.91 -16.47 -29.33
CA SER A 685 4.23 -17.87 -29.65
C SER A 685 4.15 -18.84 -28.46
N LYS A 686 4.03 -18.34 -27.22
CA LYS A 686 3.83 -19.16 -26.01
C LYS A 686 2.61 -18.72 -25.21
N GLU A 687 1.46 -19.29 -25.54
CA GLU A 687 0.23 -19.18 -24.75
C GLU A 687 0.51 -19.51 -23.27
N GLY A 688 0.34 -18.51 -22.39
CA GLY A 688 0.33 -18.71 -20.94
C GLY A 688 1.45 -18.06 -20.11
N SER A 689 2.40 -17.33 -20.71
CA SER A 689 3.35 -16.51 -19.94
C SER A 689 2.71 -15.20 -19.44
N ALA A 690 3.01 -14.80 -18.19
CA ALA A 690 2.37 -13.65 -17.55
C ALA A 690 3.08 -12.34 -17.91
N LYS A 691 2.31 -11.25 -18.06
CA LYS A 691 2.87 -9.92 -18.31
C LYS A 691 3.35 -9.29 -17.00
N SER A 692 4.67 -9.27 -16.80
CA SER A 692 5.32 -8.58 -15.69
C SER A 692 5.53 -7.09 -16.01
N PHE A 693 5.69 -6.28 -14.94
CA PHE A 693 6.14 -4.90 -15.10
C PHE A 693 7.61 -4.87 -15.53
N LYS A 694 7.97 -3.92 -16.40
CA LYS A 694 9.35 -3.50 -16.64
C LYS A 694 9.71 -2.39 -15.66
N TYR A 695 10.86 -2.51 -14.99
CA TYR A 695 11.28 -1.57 -13.96
C TYR A 695 12.57 -0.83 -14.34
N LEU A 696 12.65 0.41 -13.87
CA LEU A 696 13.90 1.10 -13.58
C LEU A 696 14.29 0.81 -12.13
N LEU A 697 15.56 0.53 -11.91
CA LEU A 697 16.14 0.37 -10.58
C LEU A 697 16.88 1.64 -10.21
N TYR A 698 16.43 2.30 -9.14
CA TYR A 698 17.17 3.38 -8.50
C TYR A 698 18.03 2.80 -7.39
N ILE A 699 19.32 3.14 -7.38
CA ILE A 699 20.27 2.69 -6.35
C ILE A 699 21.10 3.86 -5.88
N ASP A 700 21.20 4.00 -4.56
CA ASP A 700 22.19 4.86 -3.90
C ASP A 700 23.24 4.00 -3.22
N PHE A 701 24.51 4.16 -3.59
CA PHE A 701 25.62 3.40 -3.01
C PHE A 701 26.68 4.27 -2.36
N GLU A 702 27.28 3.76 -1.28
CA GLU A 702 28.26 4.46 -0.44
C GLU A 702 29.68 4.33 -1.02
N ALA A 703 29.92 5.04 -2.13
CA ALA A 703 31.27 5.32 -2.62
C ALA A 703 31.29 6.56 -3.53
N SER A 704 32.44 7.24 -3.56
CA SER A 704 32.74 8.30 -4.52
C SER A 704 33.10 7.71 -5.90
N LEU A 705 32.74 8.41 -6.98
CA LEU A 705 33.23 8.09 -8.33
C LEU A 705 34.75 8.27 -8.49
N ALA A 706 35.43 8.94 -7.56
CA ALA A 706 36.88 8.96 -7.52
C ALA A 706 37.48 7.60 -7.10
N ASP A 707 36.76 6.80 -6.29
CA ASP A 707 37.19 5.47 -5.86
C ASP A 707 37.27 4.51 -7.08
N PRO A 708 38.44 3.91 -7.38
CA PRO A 708 38.55 2.90 -8.43
C PRO A 708 37.59 1.72 -8.25
N ARG A 709 37.21 1.36 -7.03
CA ARG A 709 36.21 0.30 -6.77
C ARG A 709 34.85 0.69 -7.33
N ALA A 710 34.41 1.93 -7.14
CA ALA A 710 33.14 2.42 -7.65
C ALA A 710 33.13 2.43 -9.19
N ARG A 711 34.18 2.97 -9.81
CA ARG A 711 34.29 3.00 -11.29
C ARG A 711 34.25 1.59 -11.88
N ASN A 712 35.05 0.67 -11.34
CA ASN A 712 35.05 -0.73 -11.78
C ASN A 712 33.70 -1.44 -11.50
N ALA A 713 32.92 -1.02 -10.51
CA ALA A 713 31.57 -1.54 -10.28
C ALA A 713 30.59 -1.04 -11.37
N LEU A 714 30.67 0.24 -11.73
CA LEU A 714 29.81 0.83 -12.76
C LEU A 714 30.14 0.33 -14.16
N GLU A 715 31.42 0.12 -14.49
CA GLU A 715 31.83 -0.50 -15.77
C GLU A 715 31.25 -1.91 -15.89
N ASN A 716 31.41 -2.76 -14.88
CA ASN A 716 30.78 -4.09 -14.82
C ASN A 716 29.25 -4.05 -14.90
N LEU A 717 28.61 -3.05 -14.28
CA LEU A 717 27.15 -2.90 -14.31
C LEU A 717 26.67 -2.54 -15.72
N GLN A 718 27.38 -1.65 -16.41
CA GLN A 718 27.02 -1.21 -17.77
C GLN A 718 26.94 -2.36 -18.77
N GLU A 719 27.80 -3.38 -18.64
CA GLU A 719 27.75 -4.61 -19.45
C GLU A 719 26.43 -5.40 -19.33
N CYS A 720 25.68 -5.19 -18.25
CA CYS A 720 24.44 -5.91 -17.92
C CYS A 720 23.17 -5.03 -18.00
N THR A 721 23.28 -3.80 -18.50
CA THR A 721 22.16 -2.81 -18.52
C THR A 721 21.79 -2.37 -19.92
N ARG A 722 20.49 -2.16 -20.18
CA ARG A 722 19.99 -1.54 -21.42
C ARG A 722 20.00 -0.02 -21.38
N TYR A 723 19.73 0.54 -20.20
CA TYR A 723 19.78 1.96 -19.90
C TYR A 723 20.55 2.14 -18.59
N PHE A 724 21.42 3.13 -18.53
CA PHE A 724 22.20 3.47 -17.34
C PHE A 724 22.45 4.98 -17.32
N ARG A 725 22.19 5.63 -16.18
CA ARG A 725 22.49 7.04 -15.93
C ARG A 725 22.98 7.22 -14.49
N ILE A 726 24.06 7.98 -14.33
CA ILE A 726 24.48 8.53 -13.04
C ILE A 726 23.66 9.80 -12.79
N LEU A 727 22.96 9.86 -11.65
CA LEU A 727 22.16 11.01 -11.24
C LEU A 727 23.00 12.02 -10.45
N GLY A 728 23.97 11.55 -9.66
CA GLY A 728 24.95 12.41 -8.99
C GLY A 728 25.90 11.62 -8.11
N CYS A 729 26.98 12.29 -7.70
CA CYS A 729 27.94 11.80 -6.72
C CYS A 729 28.23 12.95 -5.76
N TYR A 730 27.85 12.79 -4.50
CA TYR A 730 27.71 13.88 -3.55
C TYR A 730 28.13 13.46 -2.14
N PRO A 731 28.57 14.39 -1.28
CA PRO A 731 28.88 14.08 0.11
C PRO A 731 27.60 13.61 0.84
N VAL A 732 27.78 12.69 1.80
CA VAL A 732 26.71 12.29 2.72
C VAL A 732 26.39 13.46 3.67
N ASP A 733 25.14 13.56 4.11
CA ASP A 733 24.71 14.47 5.17
C ASP A 733 25.18 13.95 6.54
N ASP A 734 26.30 14.48 7.03
CA ASP A 734 26.86 14.14 8.34
C ASP A 734 26.06 14.86 9.46
N GLU A 735 25.12 14.16 10.10
CA GLU A 735 24.28 14.72 11.19
C GLU A 735 25.07 15.36 12.35
N THR A 736 26.36 15.01 12.49
CA THR A 736 27.27 15.45 13.56
C THR A 736 27.61 16.94 13.55
N ASP A 737 27.55 17.63 12.41
CA ASP A 737 27.94 19.06 12.32
C ASP A 737 26.94 20.02 12.99
N THR A 738 25.81 19.52 13.48
CA THR A 738 24.83 20.31 14.26
C THR A 738 25.28 20.64 15.69
N THR A 739 26.46 20.18 16.13
CA THR A 739 27.00 20.43 17.49
C THR A 739 28.38 21.10 17.54
N GLY A 740 28.61 22.15 16.73
CA GLY A 740 29.58 23.18 17.13
C GLY A 740 30.28 23.99 16.05
N SER A 741 29.77 25.20 15.77
CA SER A 741 30.63 26.39 15.65
C SER A 741 29.87 27.66 16.03
N SER A 742 29.91 27.98 17.31
CA SER A 742 29.53 29.28 17.90
C SER A 742 30.74 30.21 18.01
#